data_AF-A0A7H0FYF9-F1
#
_entry.id   AF-A0A7H0FYF9-F1
#
_cell.length_a   1.000
_cell.length_b   1.000
_cell.length_c   1.000
_cell.angle_alpha   90.00
_cell.angle_beta   90.00
_cell.angle_gamma   90.00
#
_symmetry.space_group_name_H-M   'P 1'
#
loop_
_entity.id
_entity.type
_entity.pdbx_description
1 polymer ?
#
loop_
_entity_poly.entity_id
_entity_poly.type
_entity_poly.pdbx_seq_one_letter_code
_entity_poly.pdbx_strand_id
1 'polypeptide(L)'
;MIDMTHHRSFRVRNKGFSLIEILIAVVVLATGLLALTALQGSLTKASAEAKVRGRVAAVVAGRMEFLRNGPYDSIVAGSDSCATTTPPDWVPASVCSDASIGALSVTQAVQTWSGDTTFAETGAVSDPNAAQFKRVRLTAVWTDSNGTSHSLRSVSDISPLGMVSNLMVPPDSDTSGGGAPIVRQDNPVTAGMIPVALGDGSSSAASNPKPELKEDGRNQRIVGTRFNVLNYIPGGDGSSLIQKRFENELVRCKCSMGSGETDTNSIYYTAQWPAIWTGERYDVYVPTPSSTVAPGQAVRSGPTSGVVQSDLCTQCCRDHHDGVARSAADPDNAVAKYDPERRINTDANESTGAEKYSRNSMGAYVASTTSYIQACRVIRVDGFWRVAADTYSRHFGLLETTPVSSVDAKSGVPTTAAKDAYSTFVKDYSAGYQTTLATDSGTAPTNADTLFDDDARGLNADPIVVETPNVNNDWRYLHGRGLYVDYLEADARKRIKDILADNDDDGACPPSKPKYDCILPYLPFTTINMTEIAKWLAEDEDVLQVNTSNLMSSNPSEPFGGRTKGIAEGESLNTGYTRTSNSGLAVYALAADTNNDGTPDVYDREEFGVDPLDDTAMLDDAQAFEVGQGAGNDGLSFYLRVSGTGINKSAKYALGTDVDDCTTPATGDIRCRTNATTAPMSGSFTLQNYWTEGTTTSTLSTASCTNLANQSPPATLAVSVPYLNNLGVTSVTVVAGTGSVGTSMPAPANGTTDGKTSETTTIAFSNASADAVFQVQFTSQGSVTGATVQSCTVDKVRGTWTMSVSAWNKPWEN
;
A
#
# COMPACT_ATOMS: atom_id res chain seq x y z
N MET A 1 54.90 -63.71 -12.00
CA MET A 1 56.26 -63.13 -12.03
C MET A 1 56.09 -61.65 -12.34
N ILE A 2 56.72 -60.81 -11.54
CA ILE A 2 56.42 -59.39 -11.25
C ILE A 2 56.36 -58.51 -12.49
N ASP A 3 55.36 -57.63 -12.61
CA ASP A 3 55.42 -56.47 -13.50
C ASP A 3 54.98 -55.18 -12.77
N MET A 4 55.73 -54.11 -13.04
CA MET A 4 55.94 -52.94 -12.20
C MET A 4 54.97 -51.79 -12.50
N THR A 5 54.67 -51.07 -11.42
CA THR A 5 54.03 -49.75 -11.31
C THR A 5 54.31 -48.74 -12.42
N HIS A 6 53.27 -48.05 -12.90
CA HIS A 6 53.36 -46.64 -13.31
C HIS A 6 52.01 -45.90 -13.18
N HIS A 7 51.88 -45.05 -12.16
CA HIS A 7 50.90 -43.97 -12.14
C HIS A 7 51.27 -42.93 -13.20
N ARG A 8 50.41 -42.73 -14.21
CA ARG A 8 50.46 -41.56 -15.11
C ARG A 8 49.29 -40.63 -14.81
N SER A 9 49.62 -39.48 -14.24
CA SER A 9 48.75 -38.31 -14.14
C SER A 9 48.37 -37.82 -15.55
N PHE A 10 47.07 -37.78 -15.87
CA PHE A 10 46.55 -37.08 -17.04
C PHE A 10 46.59 -35.58 -16.77
N ARG A 11 47.58 -34.88 -17.33
CA ARG A 11 47.52 -33.42 -17.52
C ARG A 11 46.53 -33.11 -18.63
N VAL A 12 45.40 -32.49 -18.28
CA VAL A 12 44.55 -31.79 -19.24
C VAL A 12 45.37 -30.65 -19.84
N ARG A 13 45.65 -30.71 -21.14
CA ARG A 13 46.27 -29.61 -21.89
C ARG A 13 45.17 -28.59 -22.21
N ASN A 14 45.17 -27.47 -21.51
CA ASN A 14 44.41 -26.28 -21.90
C ASN A 14 44.91 -25.83 -23.29
N LYS A 15 44.15 -26.08 -24.35
CA LYS A 15 44.38 -25.43 -25.65
C LYS A 15 43.91 -23.99 -25.49
N GLY A 16 44.87 -23.06 -25.44
CA GLY A 16 44.56 -21.62 -25.38
C GLY A 16 43.80 -21.17 -26.62
N PHE A 17 42.84 -20.27 -26.41
CA PHE A 17 42.06 -19.64 -27.48
C PHE A 17 42.97 -18.83 -28.41
N SER A 18 42.70 -18.88 -29.72
CA SER A 18 43.40 -18.05 -30.69
C SER A 18 42.95 -16.59 -30.56
N LEU A 19 43.88 -15.66 -30.76
CA LEU A 19 43.64 -14.22 -30.63
C LEU A 19 42.54 -13.72 -31.60
N ILE A 20 42.36 -14.40 -32.74
CA ILE A 20 41.30 -14.09 -33.72
C ILE A 20 39.90 -14.48 -33.25
N GLU A 21 39.81 -15.53 -32.43
CA GLU A 21 38.54 -16.06 -31.90
C GLU A 21 38.00 -15.14 -30.80
N ILE A 22 38.91 -14.61 -29.98
CA ILE A 22 38.62 -13.55 -29.01
C ILE A 22 38.17 -12.27 -29.75
N LEU A 23 38.84 -11.92 -30.85
CA LEU A 23 38.49 -10.69 -31.59
C LEU A 23 37.10 -10.78 -32.24
N ILE A 24 36.75 -11.93 -32.83
CA ILE A 24 35.40 -12.15 -33.39
C ILE A 24 34.35 -12.14 -32.26
N ALA A 25 34.63 -12.78 -31.12
CA ALA A 25 33.72 -12.77 -29.97
C ALA A 25 33.49 -11.35 -29.43
N VAL A 26 34.54 -10.53 -29.36
CA VAL A 26 34.43 -9.11 -28.96
C VAL A 26 33.61 -8.31 -29.96
N VAL A 27 33.78 -8.52 -31.27
CA VAL A 27 33.00 -7.81 -32.29
C VAL A 27 31.51 -8.18 -32.23
N VAL A 28 31.19 -9.47 -32.10
CA VAL A 28 29.80 -9.94 -31.99
C VAL A 28 29.15 -9.47 -30.68
N LEU A 29 29.90 -9.46 -29.58
CA LEU A 29 29.43 -8.95 -28.30
C LEU A 29 29.23 -7.43 -28.35
N ALA A 30 30.12 -6.68 -29.00
CA ALA A 30 29.99 -5.25 -29.19
C ALA A 30 28.77 -4.87 -30.06
N THR A 31 28.53 -5.58 -31.16
CA THR A 31 27.35 -5.33 -32.01
C THR A 31 26.05 -5.75 -31.32
N GLY A 32 26.07 -6.83 -30.54
CA GLY A 32 24.94 -7.24 -29.70
C GLY A 32 24.57 -6.21 -28.63
N LEU A 33 25.57 -5.64 -27.94
CA LEU A 33 25.37 -4.58 -26.95
C LEU A 33 24.85 -3.28 -27.58
N LEU A 34 25.31 -2.93 -28.80
CA LEU A 34 24.82 -1.78 -29.56
C LEU A 34 23.35 -1.94 -29.97
N ALA A 35 22.96 -3.12 -30.48
CA ALA A 35 21.58 -3.40 -30.87
C ALA A 35 20.64 -3.39 -29.67
N LEU A 36 21.06 -3.92 -28.52
CA LEU A 36 20.30 -3.90 -27.28
C LEU A 36 20.09 -2.47 -26.76
N THR A 37 21.12 -1.62 -26.84
CA THR A 37 21.03 -0.21 -26.44
C THR A 37 20.05 0.55 -27.33
N ALA A 38 20.05 0.29 -28.65
CA ALA A 38 19.10 0.90 -29.58
C ALA A 38 17.64 0.47 -29.29
N LEU A 39 17.41 -0.79 -28.94
CA LEU A 39 16.08 -1.29 -28.56
C LEU A 39 15.60 -0.67 -27.24
N GLN A 40 16.45 -0.60 -26.22
CA GLN A 40 16.12 0.00 -24.92
C GLN A 40 15.84 1.50 -25.01
N GLY A 41 16.58 2.22 -25.87
CA GLY A 41 16.31 3.63 -26.17
C GLY A 41 14.94 3.83 -26.84
N SER A 42 14.60 2.97 -27.80
CA SER A 42 13.29 3.00 -28.49
C SER A 42 12.12 2.79 -27.51
N LEU A 43 12.22 1.79 -26.64
CA LEU A 43 11.17 1.47 -25.64
C LEU A 43 10.94 2.62 -24.64
N THR A 44 12.01 3.26 -24.20
CA THR A 44 11.88 4.31 -23.19
C THR A 44 11.36 5.62 -23.79
N LYS A 45 11.78 5.96 -25.01
CA LYS A 45 11.19 7.05 -25.79
C LYS A 45 9.70 6.81 -26.03
N ALA A 46 9.31 5.58 -26.38
CA ALA A 46 7.92 5.20 -26.52
C ALA A 46 7.13 5.39 -25.20
N SER A 47 7.74 5.13 -24.05
CA SER A 47 7.11 5.30 -22.72
C SER A 47 6.91 6.78 -22.35
N ALA A 48 7.89 7.65 -22.63
CA ALA A 48 7.77 9.09 -22.42
C ALA A 48 6.71 9.71 -23.35
N GLU A 49 6.71 9.29 -24.62
CA GLU A 49 5.66 9.68 -25.58
C GLU A 49 4.27 9.20 -25.12
N ALA A 50 4.16 7.98 -24.56
CA ALA A 50 2.90 7.47 -24.02
C ALA A 50 2.38 8.33 -22.86
N LYS A 51 3.26 8.78 -21.94
CA LYS A 51 2.89 9.68 -20.84
C LYS A 51 2.37 11.04 -21.34
N VAL A 52 3.05 11.64 -22.31
CA VAL A 52 2.64 12.93 -22.91
C VAL A 52 1.29 12.78 -23.61
N ARG A 53 1.13 11.71 -24.42
CA ARG A 53 -0.15 11.38 -25.06
C ARG A 53 -1.27 11.19 -24.05
N GLY A 54 -1.01 10.50 -22.93
CA GLY A 54 -1.98 10.32 -21.84
C GLY A 54 -2.42 11.64 -21.19
N ARG A 55 -1.50 12.58 -20.97
CA ARG A 55 -1.82 13.92 -20.43
C ARG A 55 -2.65 14.74 -21.40
N VAL A 56 -2.25 14.81 -22.67
CA VAL A 56 -3.02 15.53 -23.69
C VAL A 56 -4.40 14.89 -23.88
N ALA A 57 -4.49 13.56 -23.82
CA ALA A 57 -5.76 12.86 -23.84
C ALA A 57 -6.66 13.24 -22.66
N ALA A 58 -6.11 13.33 -21.43
CA ALA A 58 -6.87 13.75 -20.25
C ALA A 58 -7.41 15.19 -20.38
N VAL A 59 -6.60 16.12 -20.90
CA VAL A 59 -7.00 17.52 -21.13
C VAL A 59 -8.10 17.61 -22.19
N VAL A 60 -7.95 16.90 -23.30
CA VAL A 60 -8.97 16.85 -24.38
C VAL A 60 -10.25 16.16 -23.90
N ALA A 61 -10.13 15.10 -23.11
CA ALA A 61 -11.27 14.38 -22.53
C ALA A 61 -12.04 15.28 -21.54
N GLY A 62 -11.34 15.94 -20.61
CA GLY A 62 -11.95 16.89 -19.68
C GLY A 62 -12.68 18.04 -20.40
N ARG A 63 -12.09 18.56 -21.50
CA ARG A 63 -12.76 19.56 -22.32
C ARG A 63 -13.99 19.02 -23.04
N MET A 64 -13.93 17.81 -23.61
CA MET A 64 -15.08 17.21 -24.26
C MET A 64 -16.23 16.97 -23.27
N GLU A 65 -15.90 16.56 -22.04
CA GLU A 65 -16.87 16.34 -20.99
C GLU A 65 -17.52 17.64 -20.51
N PHE A 66 -16.74 18.72 -20.40
CA PHE A 66 -17.29 20.06 -20.17
C PHE A 66 -18.28 20.48 -21.26
N LEU A 67 -17.98 20.21 -22.54
CA LEU A 67 -18.87 20.55 -23.66
C LEU A 67 -20.15 19.71 -23.68
N ARG A 68 -20.09 18.45 -23.23
CA ARG A 68 -21.29 17.59 -23.09
C ARG A 68 -22.22 18.06 -21.98
N ASN A 69 -21.65 18.54 -20.87
CA ASN A 69 -22.41 19.00 -19.71
C ASN A 69 -22.84 20.49 -19.81
N GLY A 70 -22.33 21.23 -20.78
CA GLY A 70 -22.68 22.63 -21.02
C GLY A 70 -23.97 22.82 -21.84
N PRO A 71 -24.56 24.04 -21.84
CA PRO A 71 -25.72 24.35 -22.67
C PRO A 71 -25.43 24.10 -24.16
N TYR A 72 -26.30 23.33 -24.85
CA TYR A 72 -26.13 22.98 -26.26
C TYR A 72 -25.81 24.19 -27.16
N ASP A 73 -26.49 25.32 -26.94
CA ASP A 73 -26.31 26.54 -27.72
C ASP A 73 -24.94 27.21 -27.50
N SER A 74 -24.31 27.01 -26.34
CA SER A 74 -23.00 27.59 -26.00
C SER A 74 -21.82 26.90 -26.70
N ILE A 75 -22.06 25.74 -27.33
CA ILE A 75 -21.04 24.99 -28.06
C ILE A 75 -20.75 25.70 -29.38
N VAL A 76 -19.64 26.41 -29.44
CA VAL A 76 -19.16 27.20 -30.59
C VAL A 76 -17.78 26.74 -31.05
N ALA A 77 -17.39 27.05 -32.28
CA ALA A 77 -16.03 26.79 -32.74
C ALA A 77 -15.03 27.71 -32.02
N GLY A 78 -13.80 27.23 -31.80
CA GLY A 78 -12.77 27.98 -31.10
C GLY A 78 -11.38 27.37 -31.23
N SER A 79 -10.36 28.11 -30.81
CA SER A 79 -8.99 27.64 -30.76
C SER A 79 -8.31 28.17 -29.51
N ASP A 80 -7.70 27.26 -28.76
CA ASP A 80 -7.02 27.53 -27.50
C ASP A 80 -5.57 27.08 -27.61
N SER A 81 -4.64 27.84 -27.04
CA SER A 81 -3.22 27.49 -27.11
C SER A 81 -2.44 27.90 -25.86
N CYS A 82 -1.53 27.02 -25.47
CA CYS A 82 -0.52 27.26 -24.43
C CYS A 82 0.55 28.29 -24.80
N ALA A 83 0.57 28.78 -26.06
CA ALA A 83 1.53 29.78 -26.54
C ALA A 83 1.16 31.24 -26.17
N THR A 84 0.03 31.45 -25.48
CA THR A 84 -0.43 32.79 -25.06
C THR A 84 0.00 33.10 -23.62
N THR A 85 0.15 34.39 -23.27
CA THR A 85 0.62 34.84 -21.92
C THR A 85 -0.33 34.49 -20.77
N THR A 86 -1.54 34.04 -21.11
CA THR A 86 -2.56 33.51 -20.21
C THR A 86 -3.07 32.21 -20.81
N PRO A 87 -2.68 31.04 -20.25
CA PRO A 87 -3.22 29.75 -20.67
C PRO A 87 -4.75 29.77 -20.69
N PRO A 88 -5.40 28.98 -21.57
CA PRO A 88 -6.85 28.80 -21.52
C PRO A 88 -7.27 28.31 -20.14
N ASP A 89 -8.35 28.86 -19.56
CA ASP A 89 -8.76 28.58 -18.18
C ASP A 89 -8.99 27.08 -17.87
N TRP A 90 -9.25 26.27 -18.90
CA TRP A 90 -9.49 24.83 -18.81
C TRP A 90 -8.24 23.98 -19.08
N VAL A 91 -7.11 24.59 -19.49
CA VAL A 91 -5.81 23.94 -19.61
C VAL A 91 -4.94 24.43 -18.45
N PRO A 92 -4.59 23.57 -17.47
CA PRO A 92 -3.80 24.00 -16.33
C PRO A 92 -2.49 24.67 -16.76
N ALA A 93 -2.12 25.77 -16.12
CA ALA A 93 -0.86 26.47 -16.38
C ALA A 93 0.36 25.54 -16.21
N SER A 94 0.24 24.52 -15.35
CA SER A 94 1.24 23.45 -15.19
C SER A 94 1.37 22.56 -16.42
N VAL A 95 0.30 22.28 -17.17
CA VAL A 95 0.34 21.54 -18.44
C VAL A 95 0.92 22.41 -19.56
N CYS A 96 0.53 23.68 -19.63
CA CYS A 96 1.09 24.60 -20.64
C CYS A 96 2.57 24.91 -20.43
N SER A 97 3.08 24.68 -19.22
CA SER A 97 4.51 24.80 -18.93
C SER A 97 5.29 23.48 -19.13
N ASP A 98 4.64 22.35 -19.46
CA ASP A 98 5.27 21.02 -19.66
C ASP A 98 6.20 20.92 -20.87
N ALA A 99 7.28 20.15 -20.68
CA ALA A 99 8.17 19.79 -21.78
C ALA A 99 7.40 19.00 -22.81
N SER A 100 7.66 19.25 -24.08
CA SER A 100 7.01 18.47 -25.16
C SER A 100 5.49 18.66 -25.22
N ILE A 101 4.93 19.63 -24.48
CA ILE A 101 3.51 20.03 -24.49
C ILE A 101 3.37 21.56 -24.60
N GLY A 102 4.40 22.37 -24.33
CA GLY A 102 4.31 23.84 -24.31
C GLY A 102 3.85 24.54 -25.61
N ALA A 103 3.77 23.82 -26.73
CA ALA A 103 3.15 24.28 -27.98
C ALA A 103 1.78 23.64 -28.24
N LEU A 104 1.13 23.08 -27.21
CA LEU A 104 -0.18 22.47 -27.29
C LEU A 104 -1.17 23.52 -27.79
N SER A 105 -1.79 23.20 -28.91
CA SER A 105 -2.91 23.93 -29.50
C SER A 105 -4.07 22.97 -29.60
N VAL A 106 -5.24 23.40 -29.15
CA VAL A 106 -6.48 22.63 -29.27
C VAL A 106 -7.45 23.41 -30.11
N THR A 107 -7.79 22.86 -31.28
CA THR A 107 -8.80 23.42 -32.17
C THR A 107 -10.12 22.69 -31.94
N GLN A 108 -11.16 23.44 -31.59
CA GLN A 108 -12.53 22.99 -31.42
C GLN A 108 -13.31 23.33 -32.70
N ALA A 109 -13.50 22.35 -33.58
CA ALA A 109 -14.38 22.49 -34.74
C ALA A 109 -15.77 21.96 -34.39
N VAL A 110 -16.80 22.73 -34.73
CA VAL A 110 -18.20 22.38 -34.46
C VAL A 110 -18.96 22.39 -35.79
N GLN A 111 -19.66 21.30 -36.08
CA GLN A 111 -20.54 21.19 -37.24
C GLN A 111 -21.94 20.82 -36.77
N THR A 112 -22.95 21.57 -37.18
CA THR A 112 -24.34 21.22 -36.94
C THR A 112 -24.82 20.28 -38.05
N TRP A 113 -25.45 19.18 -37.63
CA TRP A 113 -26.11 18.21 -38.49
C TRP A 113 -27.59 18.22 -38.17
N SER A 114 -28.44 18.29 -39.19
CA SER A 114 -29.89 18.25 -39.01
C SER A 114 -30.61 17.61 -40.19
N GLY A 115 -31.83 17.11 -39.94
CA GLY A 115 -32.72 16.59 -40.98
C GLY A 115 -33.81 15.66 -40.45
N ASP A 116 -34.88 15.51 -41.21
CA ASP A 116 -36.06 14.74 -40.79
C ASP A 116 -35.94 13.23 -41.08
N THR A 117 -35.24 12.86 -42.16
CA THR A 117 -35.05 11.46 -42.60
C THR A 117 -33.58 11.12 -42.88
N THR A 118 -32.78 12.11 -43.29
CA THR A 118 -31.32 12.00 -43.41
C THR A 118 -30.66 13.24 -42.84
N PHE A 119 -29.68 13.07 -41.95
CA PHE A 119 -28.91 14.18 -41.41
C PHE A 119 -27.94 14.73 -42.45
N ALA A 120 -27.96 16.05 -42.66
CA ALA A 120 -27.03 16.78 -43.49
C ALA A 120 -26.31 17.87 -42.68
N GLU A 121 -25.07 18.18 -43.06
CA GLU A 121 -24.32 19.30 -42.49
C GLU A 121 -24.95 20.62 -42.95
N THR A 122 -25.46 21.43 -42.01
CA THR A 122 -26.26 22.63 -42.31
C THR A 122 -25.59 23.95 -41.96
N GLY A 123 -24.47 23.93 -41.22
CA GLY A 123 -23.64 25.12 -40.90
C GLY A 123 -24.29 26.20 -40.01
N ALA A 124 -25.62 26.20 -39.89
CA ALA A 124 -26.43 27.03 -39.00
C ALA A 124 -27.48 26.17 -38.29
N VAL A 125 -27.98 26.63 -37.15
CA VAL A 125 -29.08 25.97 -36.41
C VAL A 125 -30.33 26.02 -37.29
N SER A 126 -30.72 24.89 -37.88
CA SER A 126 -32.03 24.75 -38.50
C SER A 126 -33.11 24.70 -37.42
N ASP A 127 -34.37 24.94 -37.81
CA ASP A 127 -35.59 24.85 -37.00
C ASP A 127 -35.41 24.07 -35.68
N PRO A 128 -35.61 24.69 -34.50
CA PRO A 128 -35.42 24.03 -33.20
C PRO A 128 -36.29 22.78 -33.01
N ASN A 129 -37.29 22.56 -33.88
CA ASN A 129 -38.13 21.36 -33.87
C ASN A 129 -37.62 20.22 -34.78
N ALA A 130 -36.58 20.45 -35.58
CA ALA A 130 -35.97 19.42 -36.41
C ALA A 130 -34.95 18.59 -35.59
N ALA A 131 -34.84 17.29 -35.88
CA ALA A 131 -33.81 16.46 -35.28
C ALA A 131 -32.43 17.00 -35.68
N GLN A 132 -31.60 17.34 -34.68
CA GLN A 132 -30.29 17.94 -34.89
C GLN A 132 -29.26 17.50 -33.84
N PHE A 133 -27.98 17.56 -34.19
CA PHE A 133 -26.85 17.39 -33.26
C PHE A 133 -25.65 18.24 -33.72
N LYS A 134 -24.78 18.59 -32.78
CA LYS A 134 -23.48 19.22 -33.05
C LYS A 134 -22.39 18.14 -32.99
N ARG A 135 -21.68 17.94 -34.10
CA ARG A 135 -20.44 17.17 -34.13
C ARG A 135 -19.29 18.07 -33.72
N VAL A 136 -18.78 17.85 -32.51
CA VAL A 136 -17.60 18.53 -31.98
C VAL A 136 -16.37 17.70 -32.27
N ARG A 137 -15.34 18.33 -32.85
CA ARG A 137 -14.02 17.76 -33.08
C ARG A 137 -12.99 18.58 -32.33
N LEU A 138 -12.41 18.00 -31.28
CA LEU A 138 -11.25 18.56 -30.61
C LEU A 138 -10.00 17.97 -31.25
N THR A 139 -9.17 18.83 -31.83
CA THR A 139 -7.88 18.44 -32.41
C THR A 139 -6.79 19.08 -31.58
N ALA A 140 -6.15 18.30 -30.73
CA ALA A 140 -4.97 18.70 -29.99
C ALA A 140 -3.73 18.42 -30.83
N VAL A 141 -2.90 19.45 -31.04
CA VAL A 141 -1.62 19.36 -31.73
C VAL A 141 -0.54 19.83 -30.78
N TRP A 142 0.49 19.01 -30.60
CA TRP A 142 1.66 19.36 -29.81
C TRP A 142 2.92 18.84 -30.49
N THR A 143 4.06 19.40 -30.13
CA THR A 143 5.36 18.98 -30.68
C THR A 143 6.12 18.19 -29.61
N ASP A 144 6.58 17.00 -29.95
CA ASP A 144 7.39 16.18 -29.04
C ASP A 144 8.81 16.73 -28.85
N SER A 145 9.59 16.06 -28.00
CA SER A 145 10.99 16.40 -27.72
C SER A 145 11.93 16.29 -28.92
N ASN A 146 11.51 15.69 -30.03
CA ASN A 146 12.28 15.56 -31.28
C ASN A 146 11.87 16.59 -32.34
N GLY A 147 10.93 17.49 -32.04
CA GLY A 147 10.39 18.42 -33.03
C GLY A 147 9.34 17.78 -33.95
N THR A 148 8.90 16.56 -33.67
CA THR A 148 7.84 15.89 -34.44
C THR A 148 6.48 16.40 -33.96
N SER A 149 5.65 16.84 -34.90
CA SER A 149 4.27 17.22 -34.59
C SER A 149 3.41 15.97 -34.41
N HIS A 150 2.69 15.91 -33.29
CA HIS A 150 1.70 14.87 -32.99
C HIS A 150 0.33 15.51 -32.94
N SER A 151 -0.68 14.75 -33.37
CA SER A 151 -2.07 15.17 -33.27
C SER A 151 -2.92 14.09 -32.60
N LEU A 152 -3.72 14.49 -31.62
CA LEU A 152 -4.79 13.68 -31.04
C LEU A 152 -6.11 14.32 -31.42
N ARG A 153 -7.03 13.50 -31.96
CA ARG A 153 -8.37 13.96 -32.33
C ARG A 153 -9.42 13.21 -31.52
N SER A 154 -10.26 13.95 -30.83
CA SER A 154 -11.48 13.45 -30.20
C SER A 154 -12.69 13.99 -30.94
N VAL A 155 -13.68 13.13 -31.21
CA VAL A 155 -14.92 13.49 -31.89
C VAL A 155 -16.09 13.04 -31.03
N SER A 156 -17.06 13.92 -30.81
CA SER A 156 -18.30 13.59 -30.11
C SER A 156 -19.46 14.26 -30.83
N ASP A 157 -20.58 13.56 -30.93
CA ASP A 157 -21.86 14.13 -31.35
C ASP A 157 -22.67 14.48 -30.10
N ILE A 158 -23.13 15.73 -30.00
CA ILE A 158 -23.86 16.27 -28.85
C ILE A 158 -25.22 16.70 -29.35
N SER A 159 -26.30 16.25 -28.70
CA SER A 159 -27.69 16.54 -29.07
C SER A 159 -28.28 17.64 -28.17
N PRO A 160 -29.25 18.45 -28.63
CA PRO A 160 -30.02 19.33 -27.76
C PRO A 160 -31.00 18.55 -26.85
N LEU A 161 -31.30 17.30 -27.18
CA LEU A 161 -32.07 16.39 -26.33
C LEU A 161 -31.10 15.73 -25.34
N GLY A 162 -31.41 15.79 -24.04
CA GLY A 162 -30.61 15.14 -23.00
C GLY A 162 -30.40 13.65 -23.30
N MET A 163 -29.17 13.16 -23.13
CA MET A 163 -28.87 11.74 -23.33
C MET A 163 -29.58 10.92 -22.26
N VAL A 164 -30.54 10.09 -22.66
CA VAL A 164 -30.95 8.91 -21.88
C VAL A 164 -30.05 7.75 -22.33
N SER A 165 -29.45 7.06 -21.36
CA SER A 165 -28.44 6.02 -21.55
C SER A 165 -28.98 4.79 -22.29
N ASN A 166 -29.08 4.88 -23.62
CA ASN A 166 -29.43 3.76 -24.48
C ASN A 166 -28.49 3.76 -25.70
N LEU A 167 -27.22 3.41 -25.52
CA LEU A 167 -26.31 3.20 -26.65
C LEU A 167 -25.82 1.75 -26.71
N MET A 168 -26.31 1.04 -27.71
CA MET A 168 -25.75 -0.23 -28.18
C MET A 168 -24.38 0.05 -28.81
N VAL A 169 -23.33 -0.55 -28.27
CA VAL A 169 -21.96 -0.45 -28.78
C VAL A 169 -21.91 -1.12 -30.16
N PRO A 170 -21.41 -0.45 -31.22
CA PRO A 170 -21.13 -1.12 -32.49
C PRO A 170 -20.07 -2.20 -32.26
N PRO A 171 -20.23 -3.43 -32.78
CA PRO A 171 -19.15 -4.41 -32.71
C PRO A 171 -17.93 -3.90 -33.46
N ASP A 172 -16.75 -4.12 -32.87
CA ASP A 172 -15.46 -3.87 -33.52
C ASP A 172 -15.38 -4.61 -34.86
N SER A 173 -14.66 -4.04 -35.82
CA SER A 173 -14.42 -4.68 -37.10
C SER A 173 -13.57 -5.94 -36.93
N ASP A 174 -14.07 -7.09 -37.41
CA ASP A 174 -13.46 -8.44 -37.38
C ASP A 174 -12.05 -8.57 -38.02
N THR A 175 -11.40 -7.48 -38.43
CA THR A 175 -10.13 -7.51 -39.20
C THR A 175 -8.93 -6.87 -38.52
N SER A 176 -9.06 -6.33 -37.31
CA SER A 176 -7.93 -5.96 -36.46
C SER A 176 -7.80 -6.97 -35.32
N GLY A 177 -6.69 -7.70 -35.27
CA GLY A 177 -6.43 -8.70 -34.23
C GLY A 177 -6.69 -8.15 -32.83
N GLY A 178 -7.82 -8.54 -32.25
CA GLY A 178 -8.34 -8.11 -30.94
C GLY A 178 -7.58 -8.73 -29.78
N GLY A 179 -6.26 -8.50 -29.72
CA GLY A 179 -5.50 -8.71 -28.51
C GLY A 179 -5.54 -7.45 -27.66
N ALA A 180 -6.44 -7.39 -26.68
CA ALA A 180 -6.21 -6.48 -25.54
C ALA A 180 -4.80 -6.76 -24.99
N PRO A 181 -4.05 -5.76 -24.49
CA PRO A 181 -2.72 -5.99 -23.95
C PRO A 181 -2.79 -7.02 -22.81
N ILE A 182 -2.20 -8.19 -23.05
CA ILE A 182 -2.11 -9.29 -22.10
C ILE A 182 -0.89 -9.03 -21.21
N VAL A 183 -1.12 -8.79 -19.92
CA VAL A 183 -0.03 -8.65 -18.93
C VAL A 183 0.23 -10.01 -18.30
N ARG A 184 1.41 -10.56 -18.54
CA ARG A 184 1.93 -11.74 -17.83
C ARG A 184 3.01 -11.32 -16.85
N GLN A 185 3.02 -11.93 -15.69
CA GLN A 185 4.09 -11.81 -14.71
C GLN A 185 4.37 -13.18 -14.10
N ASP A 186 5.48 -13.32 -13.38
CA ASP A 186 5.73 -14.50 -12.57
C ASP A 186 4.61 -14.69 -11.55
N ASN A 187 4.38 -15.94 -11.12
CA ASN A 187 3.34 -16.28 -10.16
C ASN A 187 3.39 -15.32 -8.95
N PRO A 188 2.35 -14.49 -8.73
CA PRO A 188 2.37 -13.47 -7.70
C PRO A 188 2.34 -14.05 -6.28
N VAL A 189 2.00 -15.33 -6.14
CA VAL A 189 1.82 -15.98 -4.84
C VAL A 189 3.18 -16.17 -4.16
N THR A 190 3.39 -15.43 -3.09
CA THR A 190 4.51 -15.64 -2.15
C THR A 190 4.01 -16.21 -0.83
N ALA A 191 4.93 -16.66 0.02
CA ALA A 191 4.58 -17.04 1.40
C ALA A 191 3.85 -15.89 2.12
N GLY A 192 2.80 -16.24 2.88
CA GLY A 192 1.89 -15.29 3.52
C GLY A 192 0.70 -14.83 2.64
N MET A 193 0.71 -15.09 1.32
CA MET A 193 -0.47 -14.84 0.48
C MET A 193 -1.40 -16.06 0.46
N ILE A 194 -2.71 -15.82 0.45
CA ILE A 194 -3.75 -16.86 0.29
C ILE A 194 -4.61 -16.49 -0.91
N PRO A 195 -4.45 -17.19 -2.06
CA PRO A 195 -5.29 -16.98 -3.22
C PRO A 195 -6.69 -17.54 -3.00
N VAL A 196 -7.72 -16.73 -3.29
CA VAL A 196 -9.12 -17.16 -3.28
C VAL A 196 -9.59 -17.33 -4.72
N ALA A 197 -10.05 -18.52 -5.09
CA ALA A 197 -10.59 -18.78 -6.42
C ALA A 197 -11.88 -17.97 -6.65
N LEU A 198 -11.91 -17.19 -7.72
CA LEU A 198 -13.05 -16.35 -8.13
C LEU A 198 -14.06 -17.11 -9.01
N GLY A 199 -13.71 -18.32 -9.45
CA GLY A 199 -14.44 -19.06 -10.49
C GLY A 199 -13.73 -19.02 -11.84
N ASP A 200 -14.10 -19.94 -12.74
CA ASP A 200 -13.65 -20.00 -14.14
C ASP A 200 -12.11 -20.00 -14.35
N GLY A 201 -11.37 -20.54 -13.37
CA GLY A 201 -9.91 -20.63 -13.39
C GLY A 201 -9.16 -19.34 -12.96
N SER A 202 -9.87 -18.30 -12.50
CA SER A 202 -9.28 -17.08 -11.95
C SER A 202 -9.18 -17.13 -10.42
N SER A 203 -8.19 -16.41 -9.87
CA SER A 203 -7.96 -16.24 -8.43
C SER A 203 -7.71 -14.78 -8.08
N SER A 204 -8.10 -14.38 -6.87
CA SER A 204 -7.74 -13.10 -6.26
C SER A 204 -6.76 -13.30 -5.10
N ALA A 205 -5.72 -12.49 -5.02
CA ALA A 205 -4.79 -12.47 -3.90
C ALA A 205 -4.28 -11.05 -3.62
N ALA A 206 -4.14 -10.71 -2.33
CA ALA A 206 -3.45 -9.51 -1.90
C ALA A 206 -1.98 -9.82 -1.58
N SER A 207 -1.09 -8.90 -1.94
CA SER A 207 0.31 -8.96 -1.50
C SER A 207 0.44 -8.75 0.00
N ASN A 208 1.49 -9.28 0.63
CA ASN A 208 1.82 -8.91 2.01
C ASN A 208 1.98 -7.38 2.12
N PRO A 209 1.35 -6.73 3.11
CA PRO A 209 1.48 -5.29 3.32
C PRO A 209 2.93 -4.87 3.57
N LYS A 210 3.27 -3.65 3.14
CA LYS A 210 4.59 -3.05 3.32
C LYS A 210 4.49 -1.62 3.86
N PRO A 211 5.44 -1.15 4.69
CA PRO A 211 5.39 0.22 5.20
C PRO A 211 5.72 1.22 4.10
N GLU A 212 5.08 2.38 4.15
CA GLU A 212 5.53 3.59 3.48
C GLU A 212 6.36 4.42 4.47
N LEU A 213 7.55 4.87 4.06
CA LEU A 213 8.48 5.63 4.91
C LEU A 213 8.68 7.05 4.36
N LYS A 214 8.73 8.05 5.24
CA LYS A 214 9.08 9.43 4.88
C LYS A 214 10.10 10.06 5.82
N GLU A 215 10.94 10.93 5.29
CA GLU A 215 11.98 11.64 6.01
C GLU A 215 11.44 12.65 7.04
N ASP A 216 12.04 12.65 8.22
CA ASP A 216 11.83 13.59 9.32
C ASP A 216 13.17 14.11 9.86
N GLY A 217 13.72 15.14 9.22
CA GLY A 217 15.05 15.65 9.54
C GLY A 217 16.15 14.62 9.25
N ARG A 218 16.79 14.07 10.28
CA ARG A 218 17.75 12.95 10.16
C ARG A 218 17.11 11.57 10.40
N ASN A 219 15.80 11.50 10.48
CA ASN A 219 15.04 10.32 10.87
C ASN A 219 14.01 9.95 9.81
N GLN A 220 13.26 8.88 10.06
CA GLN A 220 12.06 8.55 9.30
C GLN A 220 10.90 8.14 10.18
N ARG A 221 9.71 8.30 9.60
CA ARG A 221 8.47 7.83 10.17
C ARG A 221 7.76 6.93 9.17
N ILE A 222 7.09 5.90 9.67
CA ILE A 222 6.08 5.16 8.90
C ILE A 222 4.91 6.12 8.68
N VAL A 223 4.55 6.35 7.43
CA VAL A 223 3.50 7.31 7.03
C VAL A 223 2.29 6.62 6.39
N GLY A 224 2.38 5.32 6.13
CA GLY A 224 1.30 4.53 5.56
C GLY A 224 1.68 3.07 5.35
N THR A 225 0.77 2.33 4.72
CA THR A 225 0.93 0.92 4.35
C THR A 225 0.44 0.69 2.94
N ARG A 226 1.21 -0.06 2.16
CA ARG A 226 0.91 -0.34 0.75
C ARG A 226 0.77 -1.83 0.48
N PHE A 227 -0.23 -2.19 -0.31
CA PHE A 227 -0.40 -3.53 -0.87
C PHE A 227 -1.12 -3.49 -2.22
N ASN A 228 -0.99 -4.56 -3.00
CA ASN A 228 -1.69 -4.71 -4.26
C ASN A 228 -2.66 -5.89 -4.17
N VAL A 229 -3.84 -5.74 -4.76
CA VAL A 229 -4.79 -6.84 -4.98
C VAL A 229 -4.78 -7.20 -6.45
N LEU A 230 -4.60 -8.49 -6.74
CA LEU A 230 -4.48 -9.00 -8.10
C LEU A 230 -5.57 -10.02 -8.36
N ASN A 231 -6.29 -9.86 -9.47
CA ASN A 231 -7.11 -10.93 -10.05
C ASN A 231 -6.35 -11.49 -11.25
N TYR A 232 -6.10 -12.80 -11.25
CA TYR A 232 -5.22 -13.44 -12.23
C TYR A 232 -5.63 -14.87 -12.52
N ILE A 233 -5.28 -15.34 -13.73
CA ILE A 233 -5.37 -16.75 -14.11
C ILE A 233 -3.98 -17.37 -13.92
N PRO A 234 -3.83 -18.38 -13.04
CA PRO A 234 -2.57 -19.09 -12.88
C PRO A 234 -2.17 -19.81 -14.18
N GLY A 235 -0.93 -19.65 -14.62
CA GLY A 235 -0.34 -20.38 -15.75
C GLY A 235 0.40 -21.63 -15.29
N GLY A 236 0.40 -22.67 -16.11
CA GLY A 236 1.07 -23.95 -15.81
C GLY A 236 2.61 -23.90 -15.87
N ASP A 237 3.20 -22.79 -16.32
CA ASP A 237 4.64 -22.59 -16.52
C ASP A 237 5.29 -21.69 -15.44
N GLY A 238 4.57 -21.42 -14.34
CA GLY A 238 5.03 -20.50 -13.29
C GLY A 238 4.76 -19.03 -13.60
N SER A 239 4.14 -18.71 -14.75
CA SER A 239 3.62 -17.38 -15.05
C SER A 239 2.14 -17.26 -14.64
N SER A 240 1.63 -16.04 -14.56
CA SER A 240 0.22 -15.75 -14.29
C SER A 240 -0.26 -14.61 -15.20
N LEU A 241 -1.46 -14.76 -15.75
CA LEU A 241 -2.12 -13.75 -16.56
C LEU A 241 -2.90 -12.81 -15.65
N ILE A 242 -2.49 -11.54 -15.60
CA ILE A 242 -3.15 -10.53 -14.77
C ILE A 242 -4.36 -9.98 -15.50
N GLN A 243 -5.52 -10.12 -14.86
CA GLN A 243 -6.80 -9.61 -15.36
C GLN A 243 -7.12 -8.24 -14.75
N LYS A 244 -6.89 -8.07 -13.44
CA LYS A 244 -7.07 -6.81 -12.73
C LYS A 244 -5.95 -6.60 -11.70
N ARG A 245 -5.56 -5.34 -11.51
CA ARG A 245 -4.62 -4.92 -10.45
C ARG A 245 -5.19 -3.68 -9.77
N PHE A 246 -5.34 -3.76 -8.46
CA PHE A 246 -5.73 -2.64 -7.61
C PHE A 246 -4.54 -2.29 -6.71
N GLU A 247 -3.98 -1.11 -6.91
CA GLU A 247 -2.94 -0.56 -6.05
C GLU A 247 -3.61 0.14 -4.88
N ASN A 248 -3.30 -0.28 -3.65
CA ASN A 248 -3.88 0.26 -2.43
C ASN A 248 -2.77 0.85 -1.55
N GLU A 249 -3.03 2.02 -1.02
CA GLU A 249 -2.19 2.65 -0.01
C GLU A 249 -3.08 3.24 1.07
N LEU A 250 -2.77 2.93 2.33
CA LEU A 250 -3.49 3.44 3.48
C LEU A 250 -2.60 4.37 4.25
N VAL A 251 -3.05 5.62 4.38
CA VAL A 251 -2.29 6.71 4.96
C VAL A 251 -3.00 7.25 6.18
N ARG A 252 -2.21 7.62 7.19
CA ARG A 252 -2.69 8.35 8.36
C ARG A 252 -2.15 9.77 8.29
N CYS A 253 -3.05 10.75 8.26
CA CYS A 253 -2.75 12.14 7.96
C CYS A 253 -3.16 13.05 9.12
N LYS A 254 -2.32 14.04 9.42
CA LYS A 254 -2.68 15.17 10.29
C LYS A 254 -3.19 16.29 9.40
N CYS A 255 -4.50 16.49 9.40
CA CYS A 255 -5.18 17.45 8.55
C CYS A 255 -5.51 18.74 9.32
N SER A 256 -5.62 19.85 8.59
CA SER A 256 -6.08 21.13 9.12
C SER A 256 -7.22 21.68 8.26
N MET A 257 -8.28 22.17 8.91
CA MET A 257 -9.42 22.80 8.25
C MET A 257 -8.98 24.13 7.62
N GLY A 258 -9.42 24.42 6.39
CA GLY A 258 -9.09 25.66 5.69
C GLY A 258 -7.64 25.79 5.19
N SER A 259 -6.80 24.76 5.34
CA SER A 259 -5.41 24.78 4.83
C SER A 259 -5.23 24.26 3.40
N GLY A 260 -6.32 23.89 2.72
CA GLY A 260 -6.32 23.47 1.32
C GLY A 260 -6.07 24.64 0.36
N GLU A 261 -5.49 24.34 -0.81
CA GLU A 261 -5.24 25.35 -1.84
C GLU A 261 -6.54 25.94 -2.41
N THR A 262 -6.49 27.22 -2.78
CA THR A 262 -7.65 27.95 -3.32
C THR A 262 -7.78 27.90 -4.84
N ASP A 263 -6.84 27.26 -5.55
CA ASP A 263 -6.87 27.14 -7.01
C ASP A 263 -7.83 26.02 -7.45
N THR A 264 -9.07 26.37 -7.75
CA THR A 264 -10.13 25.42 -8.13
C THR A 264 -10.08 24.97 -9.60
N ASN A 265 -9.10 25.44 -10.39
CA ASN A 265 -9.04 25.18 -11.83
C ASN A 265 -8.23 23.92 -12.19
N SER A 266 -7.68 23.23 -11.19
CA SER A 266 -6.92 22.00 -11.33
C SER A 266 -7.62 20.82 -10.66
N ILE A 267 -7.74 19.69 -11.37
CA ILE A 267 -8.24 18.42 -10.82
C ILE A 267 -7.44 17.92 -9.59
N TYR A 268 -6.24 18.47 -9.38
CA TYR A 268 -5.39 18.18 -8.23
C TYR A 268 -5.72 18.99 -6.97
N TYR A 269 -6.56 20.01 -7.06
CA TYR A 269 -6.94 20.87 -5.92
C TYR A 269 -8.46 20.95 -5.73
N THR A 270 -9.23 20.62 -6.76
CA THR A 270 -10.67 20.40 -6.67
C THR A 270 -10.94 19.11 -5.89
N ALA A 271 -11.51 19.21 -4.69
CA ALA A 271 -12.03 18.06 -3.94
C ALA A 271 -12.98 17.21 -4.80
N GLN A 272 -12.82 15.90 -4.67
CA GLN A 272 -13.50 14.89 -5.45
C GLN A 272 -14.49 14.11 -4.58
N TRP A 273 -15.36 13.33 -5.23
CA TRP A 273 -16.18 12.31 -4.59
C TRP A 273 -15.36 11.02 -4.38
N PRO A 274 -15.79 10.08 -3.51
CA PRO A 274 -15.05 8.86 -3.24
C PRO A 274 -14.93 8.00 -4.49
N ALA A 275 -13.81 7.30 -4.61
CA ALA A 275 -13.73 6.17 -5.52
C ALA A 275 -14.50 4.99 -4.90
N ILE A 276 -15.50 4.51 -5.63
CA ILE A 276 -16.40 3.44 -5.19
C ILE A 276 -16.32 2.25 -6.12
N TRP A 277 -16.63 1.07 -5.60
CA TRP A 277 -16.75 -0.13 -6.43
C TRP A 277 -18.10 -0.11 -7.17
N THR A 278 -18.06 -0.20 -8.51
CA THR A 278 -19.27 -0.19 -9.36
C THR A 278 -19.78 -1.59 -9.71
N GLY A 279 -19.17 -2.65 -9.16
CA GLY A 279 -19.42 -4.03 -9.54
C GLY A 279 -18.33 -4.61 -10.44
N GLU A 280 -17.61 -3.79 -11.22
CA GLU A 280 -16.58 -4.28 -12.15
C GLU A 280 -15.21 -3.64 -11.95
N ARG A 281 -15.19 -2.38 -11.53
CA ARG A 281 -13.99 -1.58 -11.32
C ARG A 281 -14.27 -0.53 -10.24
N TYR A 282 -13.21 0.12 -9.77
CA TYR A 282 -13.36 1.36 -9.03
C TYR A 282 -13.52 2.52 -10.00
N ASP A 283 -14.46 3.41 -9.71
CA ASP A 283 -14.69 4.65 -10.44
C ASP A 283 -14.98 5.78 -9.46
N VAL A 284 -14.77 7.03 -9.88
CA VAL A 284 -15.13 8.19 -9.05
C VAL A 284 -16.64 8.33 -9.06
N TYR A 285 -17.26 8.39 -7.88
CA TYR A 285 -18.70 8.55 -7.77
C TYR A 285 -19.18 9.84 -8.45
N VAL A 286 -20.28 9.75 -9.19
CA VAL A 286 -20.93 10.89 -9.83
C VAL A 286 -22.28 11.11 -9.15
N PRO A 287 -22.48 12.23 -8.43
CA PRO A 287 -23.73 12.48 -7.71
C PRO A 287 -24.88 12.80 -8.67
N THR A 288 -26.11 12.67 -8.18
CA THR A 288 -27.31 13.12 -8.91
C THR A 288 -28.03 14.21 -8.10
N PRO A 289 -28.17 15.44 -8.62
CA PRO A 289 -27.68 15.92 -9.92
C PRO A 289 -26.14 16.02 -9.96
N SER A 290 -25.55 15.89 -11.15
CA SER A 290 -24.09 15.96 -11.35
C SER A 290 -23.46 17.30 -10.98
N SER A 291 -24.28 18.34 -10.77
CA SER A 291 -23.87 19.64 -10.23
C SER A 291 -23.58 19.62 -8.73
N THR A 292 -23.86 18.52 -8.03
CA THR A 292 -23.61 18.41 -6.59
C THR A 292 -22.12 18.40 -6.33
N VAL A 293 -21.71 19.30 -5.45
CA VAL A 293 -20.30 19.55 -5.15
C VAL A 293 -19.84 18.60 -4.05
N ALA A 294 -18.63 18.03 -4.19
CA ALA A 294 -18.07 17.14 -3.18
C ALA A 294 -17.91 17.85 -1.81
N PRO A 295 -18.13 17.16 -0.67
CA PRO A 295 -18.18 17.82 0.64
C PRO A 295 -16.88 18.56 1.01
N GLY A 296 -15.72 18.00 0.62
CA GLY A 296 -14.41 18.60 0.86
C GLY A 296 -14.24 20.02 0.29
N GLN A 297 -15.03 20.40 -0.72
CA GLN A 297 -14.97 21.74 -1.32
C GLN A 297 -15.37 22.86 -0.34
N ALA A 298 -16.32 22.59 0.55
CA ALA A 298 -16.78 23.57 1.54
C ALA A 298 -15.77 23.74 2.67
N VAL A 299 -15.13 22.64 3.06
CA VAL A 299 -14.21 22.59 4.19
C VAL A 299 -12.84 23.16 3.85
N ARG A 300 -12.37 22.91 2.61
CA ARG A 300 -11.05 23.31 2.12
C ARG A 300 -9.93 22.83 3.05
N SER A 301 -10.03 21.61 3.55
CA SER A 301 -9.00 21.02 4.39
C SER A 301 -7.76 20.66 3.57
N GLY A 302 -6.61 20.68 4.22
CA GLY A 302 -5.34 20.26 3.65
C GLY A 302 -4.44 19.60 4.70
N PRO A 303 -3.29 19.08 4.26
CA PRO A 303 -2.29 18.54 5.18
C PRO A 303 -1.79 19.66 6.11
N THR A 304 -1.56 19.31 7.38
CA THR A 304 -0.98 20.23 8.37
C THR A 304 0.48 20.52 8.00
N SER A 305 0.85 21.79 7.98
CA SER A 305 2.22 22.23 7.69
C SER A 305 3.19 21.86 8.82
N GLY A 306 4.45 21.57 8.46
CA GLY A 306 5.51 21.25 9.42
C GLY A 306 5.44 19.84 10.02
N VAL A 307 4.57 18.97 9.49
CA VAL A 307 4.41 17.57 9.92
C VAL A 307 4.88 16.62 8.83
N VAL A 308 5.61 15.58 9.22
CA VAL A 308 6.04 14.51 8.30
C VAL A 308 4.93 13.48 8.16
N GLN A 309 4.39 13.39 6.93
CA GLN A 309 3.27 12.53 6.57
C GLN A 309 3.28 12.25 5.07
N SER A 310 2.58 11.22 4.58
CA SER A 310 2.56 10.83 3.16
C SER A 310 2.21 12.00 2.24
N ASP A 311 2.74 12.02 1.02
CA ASP A 311 2.34 13.01 0.00
C ASP A 311 0.85 12.88 -0.36
N LEU A 312 0.30 11.67 -0.18
CA LEU A 312 -1.10 11.34 -0.39
C LEU A 312 -2.03 11.96 0.66
N CYS A 313 -1.48 12.56 1.72
CA CYS A 313 -2.25 13.35 2.67
C CYS A 313 -2.87 14.60 2.04
N THR A 314 -2.37 15.05 0.88
CA THR A 314 -3.03 16.10 0.11
C THR A 314 -4.42 15.66 -0.34
N GLN A 315 -4.54 14.48 -0.97
CA GLN A 315 -5.82 13.93 -1.42
C GLN A 315 -6.68 13.54 -0.21
N CYS A 316 -6.10 12.84 0.77
CA CYS A 316 -6.83 12.42 1.97
C CYS A 316 -7.50 13.60 2.71
N CYS A 317 -6.73 14.62 3.07
CA CYS A 317 -7.28 15.77 3.81
C CYS A 317 -8.25 16.61 2.97
N ARG A 318 -8.02 16.71 1.65
CA ARG A 318 -8.89 17.47 0.73
C ARG A 318 -10.24 16.78 0.51
N ASP A 319 -10.22 15.48 0.30
CA ASP A 319 -11.38 14.72 -0.20
C ASP A 319 -12.21 14.08 0.91
N HIS A 320 -11.57 13.48 1.93
CA HIS A 320 -12.22 12.59 2.92
C HIS A 320 -13.09 13.37 3.92
N HIS A 321 -14.25 13.78 3.44
CA HIS A 321 -15.28 14.50 4.18
C HIS A 321 -16.64 13.93 3.78
N ASP A 322 -17.40 13.52 4.78
CA ASP A 322 -18.78 13.15 4.59
C ASP A 322 -19.69 14.36 4.77
N GLY A 323 -20.82 14.35 4.05
CA GLY A 323 -21.90 15.31 4.24
C GLY A 323 -22.80 14.91 5.40
N VAL A 324 -24.08 15.27 5.32
CA VAL A 324 -25.07 14.88 6.33
C VAL A 324 -25.19 13.35 6.46
N ALA A 325 -25.42 12.92 7.69
CA ALA A 325 -25.38 11.54 8.10
C ALA A 325 -26.40 10.63 7.42
N ARG A 326 -26.12 9.32 7.47
CA ARG A 326 -26.94 8.27 6.85
C ARG A 326 -28.22 8.14 7.67
N SER A 327 -29.38 8.32 7.04
CA SER A 327 -30.65 8.02 7.70
C SER A 327 -30.94 6.53 7.55
N ALA A 328 -31.39 5.86 8.62
CA ALA A 328 -31.77 4.45 8.55
C ALA A 328 -32.93 4.17 7.56
N ALA A 329 -33.69 5.21 7.18
CA ALA A 329 -34.81 5.13 6.25
C ALA A 329 -34.40 5.32 4.77
N ASP A 330 -33.20 5.83 4.51
CA ASP A 330 -32.65 6.05 3.18
C ASP A 330 -31.15 5.68 3.21
N PRO A 331 -30.83 4.37 3.12
CA PRO A 331 -29.47 3.88 3.19
C PRO A 331 -28.56 4.44 2.08
N ASP A 332 -29.13 4.94 0.97
CA ASP A 332 -28.36 5.45 -0.16
C ASP A 332 -28.32 6.98 -0.24
N ASN A 333 -29.11 7.73 0.55
CA ASN A 333 -29.21 9.20 0.57
C ASN A 333 -28.65 9.88 -0.70
N ALA A 334 -29.18 9.55 -1.89
CA ALA A 334 -28.75 9.99 -3.23
C ALA A 334 -27.24 10.23 -3.54
N VAL A 335 -26.30 9.86 -2.67
CA VAL A 335 -24.93 10.41 -2.60
C VAL A 335 -24.00 9.42 -1.87
N ALA A 336 -22.95 8.96 -2.56
CA ALA A 336 -21.95 8.08 -1.97
C ALA A 336 -21.10 8.78 -0.90
N LYS A 337 -20.58 7.99 0.04
CA LYS A 337 -19.86 8.44 1.23
C LYS A 337 -18.44 7.89 1.29
N TYR A 338 -17.56 8.62 1.95
CA TYR A 338 -16.24 8.12 2.32
C TYR A 338 -16.36 7.09 3.42
N ASP A 339 -17.19 7.36 4.43
CA ASP A 339 -17.51 6.41 5.49
C ASP A 339 -19.00 6.00 5.40
N PRO A 340 -19.36 5.09 4.47
CA PRO A 340 -20.75 4.70 4.25
C PRO A 340 -21.38 3.94 5.41
N GLU A 341 -20.61 3.27 6.27
CA GLU A 341 -21.15 2.52 7.40
C GLU A 341 -21.20 3.33 8.71
N ARG A 342 -20.73 4.59 8.69
CA ARG A 342 -20.80 5.51 9.84
C ARG A 342 -22.20 5.59 10.46
N ARG A 343 -22.30 5.29 11.75
CA ARG A 343 -23.48 5.49 12.58
C ARG A 343 -23.38 6.83 13.31
N ILE A 344 -24.48 7.58 13.31
CA ILE A 344 -24.59 8.79 14.16
C ILE A 344 -24.74 8.32 15.60
N ASN A 345 -23.79 8.67 16.46
CA ASN A 345 -24.00 8.49 17.89
C ASN A 345 -24.65 9.74 18.48
N THR A 346 -25.94 9.67 18.79
CA THR A 346 -26.70 10.78 19.41
C THR A 346 -26.15 11.19 20.78
N ASP A 347 -25.41 10.31 21.45
CA ASP A 347 -24.88 10.55 22.80
C ASP A 347 -23.49 11.22 22.78
N ALA A 348 -22.83 11.26 21.62
CA ALA A 348 -21.47 11.79 21.47
C ALA A 348 -21.41 13.24 20.96
N ASN A 349 -22.55 13.95 20.95
CA ASN A 349 -22.69 15.30 20.38
C ASN A 349 -22.41 15.35 18.87
N GLU A 350 -22.56 14.21 18.17
CA GLU A 350 -22.60 14.16 16.72
C GLU A 350 -23.99 14.53 16.23
N SER A 351 -24.05 15.58 15.43
CA SER A 351 -25.31 16.11 14.89
C SER A 351 -25.43 15.89 13.39
N THR A 352 -24.32 15.60 12.71
CA THR A 352 -24.26 15.59 11.25
C THR A 352 -23.52 14.42 10.63
N GLY A 353 -22.71 13.65 11.38
CA GLY A 353 -21.87 12.56 10.84
C GLY A 353 -20.67 13.04 10.03
N ALA A 354 -20.40 14.35 10.05
CA ALA A 354 -19.30 15.01 9.34
C ALA A 354 -18.21 15.51 10.31
N GLU A 355 -18.40 15.29 11.61
CA GLU A 355 -17.51 15.74 12.67
C GLU A 355 -16.11 15.09 12.55
N LYS A 356 -15.06 15.90 12.74
CA LYS A 356 -13.66 15.45 12.73
C LYS A 356 -13.08 15.54 14.14
N TYR A 357 -12.13 14.67 14.49
CA TYR A 357 -11.64 14.54 15.86
C TYR A 357 -10.13 14.77 16.01
N SER A 358 -9.75 15.35 17.15
CA SER A 358 -8.37 15.54 17.60
C SER A 358 -8.19 15.00 19.02
N ARG A 359 -6.97 14.86 19.52
CA ARG A 359 -6.72 14.52 20.92
C ARG A 359 -6.64 15.77 21.79
N ASN A 360 -7.28 15.73 22.96
CA ASN A 360 -7.07 16.73 24.01
C ASN A 360 -5.79 16.42 24.82
N SER A 361 -5.45 17.29 25.77
CA SER A 361 -4.25 17.15 26.61
C SER A 361 -4.23 15.94 27.56
N MET A 362 -5.33 15.17 27.63
CA MET A 362 -5.46 13.93 28.40
C MET A 362 -5.50 12.70 27.46
N GLY A 363 -5.19 12.87 26.17
CA GLY A 363 -5.20 11.79 25.18
C GLY A 363 -6.59 11.37 24.68
N ALA A 364 -7.68 11.96 25.19
CA ALA A 364 -9.03 11.62 24.75
C ALA A 364 -9.38 12.32 23.43
N TYR A 365 -10.11 11.62 22.55
CA TYR A 365 -10.60 12.19 21.31
C TYR A 365 -11.75 13.18 21.55
N VAL A 366 -11.65 14.36 20.94
CA VAL A 366 -12.64 15.44 21.02
C VAL A 366 -12.87 16.04 19.64
N ALA A 367 -14.11 16.41 19.34
CA ALA A 367 -14.47 17.05 18.08
C ALA A 367 -13.62 18.33 17.88
N SER A 368 -13.11 18.52 16.67
CA SER A 368 -12.16 19.57 16.32
C SER A 368 -12.57 20.30 15.07
N THR A 369 -12.42 21.63 15.09
CA THR A 369 -12.67 22.52 13.95
C THR A 369 -11.38 23.11 13.40
N THR A 370 -10.21 22.68 13.89
CA THR A 370 -8.90 23.23 13.51
C THR A 370 -8.00 22.16 12.92
N SER A 371 -7.45 21.26 13.73
CA SER A 371 -6.63 20.13 13.28
C SER A 371 -7.24 18.79 13.69
N TYR A 372 -7.08 17.76 12.87
CA TYR A 372 -7.66 16.44 13.10
C TYR A 372 -6.79 15.34 12.49
N ILE A 373 -6.99 14.10 12.91
CA ILE A 373 -6.32 12.92 12.34
C ILE A 373 -7.31 12.20 11.44
N GLN A 374 -6.85 11.81 10.25
CA GLN A 374 -7.66 11.08 9.27
C GLN A 374 -6.90 9.86 8.76
N ALA A 375 -7.56 8.70 8.68
CA ALA A 375 -7.09 7.55 7.92
C ALA A 375 -7.82 7.53 6.57
N CYS A 376 -7.07 7.35 5.49
CA CYS A 376 -7.64 7.22 4.16
C CYS A 376 -7.02 6.05 3.43
N ARG A 377 -7.85 5.28 2.73
CA ARG A 377 -7.42 4.42 1.65
C ARG A 377 -7.42 5.19 0.35
N VAL A 378 -6.28 5.20 -0.34
CA VAL A 378 -6.15 5.74 -1.70
C VAL A 378 -5.85 4.63 -2.68
N ILE A 379 -6.53 4.70 -3.83
CA ILE A 379 -6.42 3.72 -4.90
C ILE A 379 -6.16 4.42 -6.23
N ARG A 380 -5.58 3.71 -7.20
CA ARG A 380 -5.36 4.26 -8.54
C ARG A 380 -6.60 4.08 -9.43
N VAL A 381 -7.23 5.19 -9.81
CA VAL A 381 -8.33 5.25 -10.79
C VAL A 381 -7.89 6.12 -11.96
N ASP A 382 -7.97 5.60 -13.19
CA ASP A 382 -7.53 6.26 -14.42
C ASP A 382 -6.09 6.83 -14.38
N GLY A 383 -5.21 6.17 -13.63
CA GLY A 383 -3.82 6.59 -13.46
C GLY A 383 -3.58 7.58 -12.31
N PHE A 384 -4.62 8.12 -11.68
CA PHE A 384 -4.54 9.06 -10.57
C PHE A 384 -4.84 8.39 -9.22
N TRP A 385 -4.16 8.84 -8.17
CA TRP A 385 -4.54 8.48 -6.81
C TRP A 385 -5.85 9.18 -6.43
N ARG A 386 -6.84 8.40 -6.02
CA ARG A 386 -8.15 8.85 -5.55
C ARG A 386 -8.39 8.29 -4.17
N VAL A 387 -9.00 9.08 -3.29
CA VAL A 387 -9.48 8.58 -2.00
C VAL A 387 -10.67 7.68 -2.28
N ALA A 388 -10.57 6.42 -1.86
CA ALA A 388 -11.66 5.46 -1.93
C ALA A 388 -12.59 5.62 -0.73
N ALA A 389 -13.81 5.08 -0.85
CA ALA A 389 -14.59 4.79 0.34
C ALA A 389 -13.80 3.88 1.29
N ASP A 390 -14.12 3.95 2.57
CA ASP A 390 -13.44 3.20 3.61
C ASP A 390 -13.62 1.70 3.39
N THR A 391 -12.55 0.96 3.68
CA THR A 391 -12.60 -0.50 3.62
C THR A 391 -12.98 -1.05 4.98
N TYR A 392 -13.90 -2.00 5.02
CA TYR A 392 -14.41 -2.55 6.27
C TYR A 392 -13.96 -3.99 6.46
N SER A 393 -13.24 -4.23 7.55
CA SER A 393 -12.94 -5.55 8.07
C SER A 393 -14.24 -6.21 8.50
N ARG A 394 -14.49 -7.38 7.91
CA ARG A 394 -15.61 -8.25 8.23
C ARG A 394 -15.24 -9.36 9.18
N HIS A 395 -13.94 -9.68 9.25
CA HIS A 395 -13.41 -10.71 10.12
C HIS A 395 -11.90 -10.51 10.32
N PHE A 396 -11.42 -10.82 11.51
CA PHE A 396 -10.01 -11.05 11.80
C PHE A 396 -9.89 -12.41 12.47
N GLY A 397 -9.03 -13.28 11.96
CA GLY A 397 -8.83 -14.61 12.53
C GLY A 397 -7.39 -15.08 12.43
N LEU A 398 -7.03 -15.99 13.31
CA LEU A 398 -5.77 -16.68 13.36
C LEU A 398 -5.86 -17.97 12.55
N LEU A 399 -4.82 -18.22 11.75
CA LEU A 399 -4.71 -19.46 10.99
C LEU A 399 -3.61 -20.33 11.59
N GLU A 400 -3.90 -21.62 11.71
CA GLU A 400 -2.91 -22.62 12.11
C GLU A 400 -1.67 -22.53 11.23
N THR A 401 -0.51 -22.45 11.89
CA THR A 401 0.78 -22.23 11.24
C THR A 401 1.61 -23.50 11.13
N THR A 402 2.52 -23.55 10.16
CA THR A 402 3.16 -24.80 9.73
C THR A 402 4.13 -25.33 10.80
N PRO A 403 3.99 -26.60 11.23
CA PRO A 403 4.96 -27.23 12.13
C PRO A 403 6.29 -27.48 11.42
N VAL A 404 7.40 -27.40 12.16
CA VAL A 404 8.74 -27.74 11.67
C VAL A 404 9.38 -28.70 12.65
N SER A 405 9.91 -29.82 12.14
CA SER A 405 10.52 -30.87 12.99
C SER A 405 9.58 -31.43 14.06
N SER A 406 8.27 -31.54 13.75
CA SER A 406 7.21 -31.98 14.66
C SER A 406 6.97 -31.04 15.86
N VAL A 407 7.39 -29.78 15.74
CA VAL A 407 7.08 -28.73 16.70
C VAL A 407 6.07 -27.78 16.06
N ASP A 408 4.95 -27.59 16.73
CA ASP A 408 3.85 -26.77 16.25
C ASP A 408 4.23 -25.30 16.15
N ALA A 409 3.56 -24.59 15.24
CA ALA A 409 3.72 -23.16 15.02
C ALA A 409 5.18 -22.68 14.84
N LYS A 410 6.05 -23.51 14.25
CA LYS A 410 7.48 -23.18 14.11
C LYS A 410 7.82 -22.37 12.86
N SER A 411 6.82 -22.08 12.01
CA SER A 411 6.90 -21.16 10.88
C SER A 411 5.64 -20.32 10.82
N GLY A 412 5.72 -19.00 10.63
CA GLY A 412 4.56 -18.09 10.50
C GLY A 412 3.73 -18.24 9.22
N VAL A 413 4.02 -19.24 8.40
CA VAL A 413 3.26 -19.57 7.18
C VAL A 413 2.11 -20.53 7.54
N PRO A 414 0.85 -20.26 7.13
CA PRO A 414 -0.27 -21.14 7.43
C PRO A 414 -0.13 -22.53 6.80
N THR A 415 -0.71 -23.55 7.45
CA THR A 415 -0.81 -24.91 6.91
C THR A 415 -1.64 -24.92 5.62
N THR A 416 -1.48 -25.95 4.78
CA THR A 416 -2.32 -26.09 3.58
C THR A 416 -3.80 -26.25 3.95
N ALA A 417 -4.10 -27.02 5.01
CA ALA A 417 -5.46 -27.22 5.50
C ALA A 417 -6.10 -25.89 5.94
N ALA A 418 -5.40 -25.08 6.72
CA ALA A 418 -5.91 -23.77 7.15
C ALA A 418 -6.15 -22.82 5.96
N LYS A 419 -5.29 -22.84 4.93
CA LYS A 419 -5.50 -22.03 3.70
C LYS A 419 -6.75 -22.45 2.94
N ASP A 420 -6.98 -23.75 2.81
CA ASP A 420 -8.13 -24.31 2.10
C ASP A 420 -9.43 -24.04 2.87
N ALA A 421 -9.40 -24.23 4.20
CA ALA A 421 -10.51 -23.92 5.09
C ALA A 421 -10.85 -22.42 5.08
N TYR A 422 -9.85 -21.55 5.16
CA TYR A 422 -10.04 -20.11 5.09
C TYR A 422 -10.60 -19.66 3.74
N SER A 423 -10.12 -20.25 2.64
CA SER A 423 -10.66 -19.98 1.31
C SER A 423 -12.14 -20.37 1.21
N THR A 424 -12.53 -21.46 1.86
CA THR A 424 -13.93 -21.90 1.95
C THR A 424 -14.76 -20.95 2.82
N PHE A 425 -14.25 -20.53 3.97
CA PHE A 425 -14.85 -19.49 4.82
C PHE A 425 -15.18 -18.23 4.02
N VAL A 426 -14.21 -17.69 3.25
CA VAL A 426 -14.42 -16.48 2.45
C VAL A 426 -15.53 -16.68 1.42
N LYS A 427 -15.62 -17.85 0.78
CA LYS A 427 -16.68 -18.17 -0.18
C LYS A 427 -18.06 -18.25 0.48
N ASP A 428 -18.16 -18.93 1.62
CA ASP A 428 -19.40 -19.08 2.39
C ASP A 428 -19.90 -17.74 2.94
N TYR A 429 -19.00 -16.94 3.52
CA TYR A 429 -19.32 -15.59 3.98
C TYR A 429 -19.79 -14.71 2.81
N SER A 430 -19.09 -14.77 1.67
CA SER A 430 -19.48 -14.03 0.46
C SER A 430 -20.87 -14.45 -0.05
N ALA A 431 -21.24 -15.72 0.07
CA ALA A 431 -22.59 -16.20 -0.28
C ALA A 431 -23.69 -15.54 0.57
N GLY A 432 -23.37 -15.14 1.81
CA GLY A 432 -24.27 -14.41 2.70
C GLY A 432 -24.80 -13.10 2.10
N TYR A 433 -24.05 -12.43 1.21
CA TYR A 433 -24.51 -11.20 0.55
C TYR A 433 -25.74 -11.42 -0.33
N GLN A 434 -26.06 -12.65 -0.75
CA GLN A 434 -27.27 -12.93 -1.51
C GLN A 434 -28.55 -12.55 -0.76
N THR A 435 -28.58 -12.76 0.57
CA THR A 435 -29.77 -12.47 1.38
C THR A 435 -29.91 -10.98 1.65
N THR A 436 -28.80 -10.26 1.85
CA THR A 436 -28.81 -8.82 2.12
C THR A 436 -29.11 -8.03 0.86
N LEU A 437 -28.59 -8.45 -0.30
CA LEU A 437 -28.90 -7.86 -1.60
C LEU A 437 -30.40 -7.94 -1.96
N ALA A 438 -31.12 -8.96 -1.50
CA ALA A 438 -32.57 -9.08 -1.72
C ALA A 438 -33.38 -7.94 -1.07
N THR A 439 -32.81 -7.23 -0.08
CA THR A 439 -33.47 -6.14 0.66
C THR A 439 -33.01 -4.74 0.24
N ASP A 440 -32.16 -4.62 -0.78
CA ASP A 440 -31.54 -3.35 -1.24
C ASP A 440 -30.74 -2.56 -0.20
N SER A 441 -30.58 -3.10 1.01
CA SER A 441 -29.92 -2.43 2.13
C SER A 441 -28.41 -2.26 1.96
N GLY A 442 -27.78 -3.12 1.15
CA GLY A 442 -26.32 -3.16 0.99
C GLY A 442 -25.56 -3.52 2.28
N THR A 443 -26.25 -3.92 3.35
CA THR A 443 -25.63 -4.32 4.61
C THR A 443 -24.81 -5.59 4.45
N ALA A 444 -23.65 -5.62 5.10
CA ALA A 444 -22.82 -6.81 5.17
C ALA A 444 -23.47 -7.92 6.03
N PRO A 445 -23.23 -9.20 5.73
CA PRO A 445 -23.58 -10.30 6.61
C PRO A 445 -22.90 -10.15 7.98
N THR A 446 -23.58 -10.53 9.06
CA THR A 446 -23.10 -10.35 10.44
C THR A 446 -22.64 -11.66 11.10
N ASN A 447 -22.60 -12.76 10.35
CA ASN A 447 -22.31 -14.10 10.85
C ASN A 447 -20.88 -14.56 10.53
N ALA A 448 -19.94 -13.64 10.36
CA ALA A 448 -18.55 -13.95 10.03
C ALA A 448 -17.93 -14.84 11.12
N ASP A 449 -17.95 -14.41 12.38
CA ASP A 449 -17.35 -15.15 13.50
C ASP A 449 -17.99 -16.54 13.65
N THR A 450 -19.33 -16.63 13.60
CA THR A 450 -20.04 -17.92 13.65
C THR A 450 -19.67 -18.85 12.49
N LEU A 451 -19.40 -18.32 11.31
CA LEU A 451 -18.89 -19.11 10.18
C LEU A 451 -17.41 -19.46 10.36
N PHE A 452 -16.60 -18.60 10.96
CA PHE A 452 -15.20 -18.93 11.18
C PHE A 452 -15.06 -20.05 12.23
N ASP A 453 -15.80 -19.94 13.33
CA ASP A 453 -15.72 -20.79 14.52
C ASP A 453 -16.46 -22.13 14.41
N ASP A 454 -17.09 -22.42 13.27
CA ASP A 454 -17.78 -23.68 13.03
C ASP A 454 -16.80 -24.85 13.07
N ASP A 455 -16.99 -25.77 14.02
CA ASP A 455 -16.17 -26.97 14.19
C ASP A 455 -16.01 -27.77 12.88
N ALA A 456 -17.03 -27.80 12.02
CA ALA A 456 -16.98 -28.54 10.77
C ALA A 456 -15.99 -27.94 9.75
N ARG A 457 -15.59 -26.68 9.94
CA ARG A 457 -14.68 -25.93 9.07
C ARG A 457 -13.22 -26.16 9.41
N GLY A 458 -12.91 -26.50 10.66
CA GLY A 458 -11.55 -26.85 11.10
C GLY A 458 -10.56 -25.69 11.05
N LEU A 459 -11.02 -24.46 11.30
CA LEU A 459 -10.16 -23.27 11.45
C LEU A 459 -9.65 -23.09 12.88
N ASN A 460 -10.41 -23.57 13.87
CA ASN A 460 -9.99 -23.61 15.26
C ASN A 460 -8.93 -24.68 15.45
N ALA A 461 -7.77 -24.28 15.98
CA ALA A 461 -6.66 -25.16 16.30
C ALA A 461 -6.65 -25.51 17.79
N ASP A 462 -6.09 -26.67 18.12
CA ASP A 462 -5.81 -27.06 19.50
C ASP A 462 -4.80 -26.10 20.17
N PRO A 463 -4.72 -26.07 21.51
CA PRO A 463 -3.70 -25.30 22.21
C PRO A 463 -2.27 -25.66 21.75
N ILE A 464 -1.43 -24.64 21.57
CA ILE A 464 -0.02 -24.85 21.23
C ILE A 464 0.74 -25.26 22.48
N VAL A 465 1.32 -26.45 22.47
CA VAL A 465 2.10 -26.96 23.59
C VAL A 465 3.56 -26.50 23.51
N VAL A 466 4.04 -25.89 24.60
CA VAL A 466 5.44 -25.56 24.83
C VAL A 466 5.95 -26.46 25.95
N GLU A 467 6.62 -27.56 25.60
CA GLU A 467 7.01 -28.60 26.55
C GLU A 467 7.94 -28.10 27.67
N THR A 468 8.83 -27.15 27.37
CA THR A 468 9.80 -26.62 28.34
C THR A 468 9.80 -25.09 28.31
N PRO A 469 9.56 -24.41 29.44
CA PRO A 469 9.55 -22.96 29.50
C PRO A 469 10.97 -22.39 29.37
N ASN A 470 11.05 -21.14 28.91
CA ASN A 470 12.25 -20.32 28.87
C ASN A 470 13.41 -20.90 28.01
N VAL A 471 13.12 -21.81 27.07
CA VAL A 471 14.14 -22.35 26.16
C VAL A 471 14.56 -21.29 25.14
N ASN A 472 15.88 -21.10 25.00
CA ASN A 472 16.43 -20.15 24.06
C ASN A 472 16.06 -20.48 22.62
N ASN A 473 15.64 -19.46 21.85
CA ASN A 473 15.21 -19.57 20.47
C ASN A 473 13.98 -20.49 20.26
N ASP A 474 13.25 -20.86 21.31
CA ASP A 474 12.02 -21.65 21.16
C ASP A 474 10.78 -20.79 20.89
N TRP A 475 10.81 -20.11 19.75
CA TRP A 475 9.72 -19.26 19.30
C TRP A 475 8.62 -20.06 18.59
N ARG A 476 7.38 -19.60 18.79
CA ARG A 476 6.16 -20.00 18.10
C ARG A 476 5.63 -18.79 17.32
N TYR A 477 5.05 -19.00 16.15
CA TYR A 477 4.64 -17.93 15.25
C TYR A 477 3.15 -18.09 14.89
N LEU A 478 2.40 -17.02 15.06
CA LEU A 478 0.99 -16.96 14.68
C LEU A 478 0.81 -16.26 13.33
N HIS A 479 -0.32 -16.49 12.68
CA HIS A 479 -0.66 -15.84 11.42
C HIS A 479 -2.04 -15.18 11.51
N GLY A 480 -2.04 -13.85 11.60
CA GLY A 480 -3.28 -13.06 11.60
C GLY A 480 -3.75 -12.76 10.18
N ARG A 481 -5.03 -13.02 9.90
CA ARG A 481 -5.66 -12.82 8.59
C ARG A 481 -6.91 -11.94 8.71
N GLY A 482 -6.95 -10.86 7.93
CA GLY A 482 -8.13 -10.00 7.82
C GLY A 482 -8.91 -10.28 6.54
N LEU A 483 -10.24 -10.31 6.64
CA LEU A 483 -11.16 -10.26 5.49
C LEU A 483 -11.81 -8.88 5.43
N TYR A 484 -11.53 -8.14 4.38
CA TYR A 484 -12.12 -6.83 4.13
C TYR A 484 -13.10 -6.92 2.97
N VAL A 485 -14.25 -6.27 3.10
CA VAL A 485 -15.23 -6.13 2.01
C VAL A 485 -15.75 -4.72 2.01
N ASP A 486 -15.54 -4.02 0.90
CA ASP A 486 -16.01 -2.65 0.75
C ASP A 486 -17.54 -2.58 0.72
N TYR A 487 -18.06 -1.42 1.11
CA TYR A 487 -19.49 -1.16 1.02
C TYR A 487 -20.00 -1.30 -0.42
N LEU A 488 -21.14 -1.97 -0.59
CA LEU A 488 -21.74 -2.19 -1.90
C LEU A 488 -22.68 -1.04 -2.25
N GLU A 489 -22.19 -0.12 -3.07
CA GLU A 489 -22.99 0.95 -3.65
C GLU A 489 -24.07 0.43 -4.61
N ALA A 490 -25.07 1.27 -4.91
CA ALA A 490 -26.25 0.88 -5.69
C ALA A 490 -25.91 0.20 -7.03
N ASP A 491 -24.91 0.70 -7.76
CA ASP A 491 -24.47 0.11 -9.03
C ASP A 491 -23.89 -1.29 -8.86
N ALA A 492 -23.06 -1.51 -7.83
CA ALA A 492 -22.51 -2.84 -7.52
C ALA A 492 -23.62 -3.82 -7.13
N ARG A 493 -24.58 -3.39 -6.30
CA ARG A 493 -25.72 -4.22 -5.90
C ARG A 493 -26.57 -4.59 -7.11
N LYS A 494 -26.85 -3.61 -7.98
CA LYS A 494 -27.58 -3.83 -9.24
C LYS A 494 -26.84 -4.84 -10.12
N ARG A 495 -25.53 -4.68 -10.30
CA ARG A 495 -24.73 -5.59 -11.13
C ARG A 495 -24.80 -7.03 -10.62
N ILE A 496 -24.64 -7.23 -9.31
CA ILE A 496 -24.71 -8.57 -8.71
C ILE A 496 -26.12 -9.16 -8.87
N LYS A 497 -27.18 -8.35 -8.70
CA LYS A 497 -28.57 -8.79 -8.94
C LYS A 497 -28.80 -9.21 -10.38
N ASP A 498 -28.32 -8.44 -11.34
CA ASP A 498 -28.45 -8.77 -12.77
C ASP A 498 -27.74 -10.11 -13.09
N ILE A 499 -26.54 -10.34 -12.54
CA ILE A 499 -25.81 -11.61 -12.70
C ILE A 499 -26.56 -12.79 -12.08
N LEU A 500 -27.14 -12.61 -10.89
CA LEU A 500 -27.90 -13.67 -10.22
C LEU A 500 -29.26 -13.95 -10.89
N ALA A 501 -29.82 -12.96 -11.59
CA ALA A 501 -31.07 -13.11 -12.33
C ALA A 501 -30.88 -13.81 -13.68
N ASP A 502 -29.67 -13.76 -14.25
CA ASP A 502 -29.29 -14.45 -15.49
C ASP A 502 -28.92 -15.91 -15.20
N ASN A 503 -29.94 -16.69 -14.83
CA ASN A 503 -29.81 -18.06 -14.31
C ASN A 503 -30.22 -19.16 -15.30
N ASP A 504 -30.25 -18.84 -16.59
CA ASP A 504 -30.41 -19.82 -17.66
C ASP A 504 -29.14 -20.68 -17.81
N ASP A 505 -29.23 -21.81 -18.51
CA ASP A 505 -28.09 -22.75 -18.68
C ASP A 505 -26.86 -22.09 -19.36
N ASP A 506 -27.10 -21.07 -20.20
CA ASP A 506 -26.08 -20.25 -20.88
C ASP A 506 -25.87 -18.87 -20.22
N GLY A 507 -26.56 -18.60 -19.10
CA GLY A 507 -26.53 -17.32 -18.39
C GLY A 507 -25.25 -17.09 -17.59
N ALA A 508 -25.08 -15.88 -17.05
CA ALA A 508 -23.94 -15.51 -16.23
C ALA A 508 -23.86 -16.26 -14.89
N CYS A 509 -24.97 -16.82 -14.40
CA CYS A 509 -25.01 -17.66 -13.21
C CYS A 509 -25.91 -18.90 -13.39
N PRO A 510 -25.45 -19.90 -14.18
CA PRO A 510 -26.27 -21.05 -14.51
C PRO A 510 -26.51 -21.93 -13.26
N PRO A 511 -27.56 -22.76 -13.23
CA PRO A 511 -27.91 -23.57 -12.06
C PRO A 511 -26.83 -24.57 -11.64
N SER A 512 -25.93 -24.93 -12.56
CA SER A 512 -24.79 -25.81 -12.33
C SER A 512 -23.63 -25.14 -11.60
N LYS A 513 -23.58 -23.80 -11.57
CA LYS A 513 -22.52 -23.02 -10.93
C LYS A 513 -22.95 -22.63 -9.51
N PRO A 514 -22.11 -22.86 -8.49
CA PRO A 514 -22.38 -22.34 -7.16
C PRO A 514 -22.53 -20.83 -7.20
N LYS A 515 -23.58 -20.30 -6.58
CA LYS A 515 -23.89 -18.87 -6.65
C LYS A 515 -22.75 -17.96 -6.15
N TYR A 516 -21.93 -18.42 -5.21
CA TYR A 516 -20.76 -17.66 -4.76
C TYR A 516 -19.72 -17.46 -5.89
N ASP A 517 -19.50 -18.46 -6.75
CA ASP A 517 -18.57 -18.34 -7.89
C ASP A 517 -19.11 -17.37 -8.96
N CYS A 518 -20.41 -17.06 -8.95
CA CYS A 518 -21.00 -16.04 -9.82
C CYS A 518 -20.77 -14.62 -9.28
N ILE A 519 -20.77 -14.42 -7.96
CA ILE A 519 -20.71 -13.08 -7.34
C ILE A 519 -19.29 -12.63 -7.02
N LEU A 520 -18.38 -13.56 -6.69
CA LEU A 520 -17.01 -13.24 -6.27
C LEU A 520 -16.24 -12.35 -7.26
N PRO A 521 -16.37 -12.49 -8.59
CA PRO A 521 -15.73 -11.57 -9.55
C PRO A 521 -16.21 -10.11 -9.47
N TYR A 522 -17.39 -9.90 -8.89
CA TYR A 522 -18.08 -8.61 -8.77
C TYR A 522 -18.17 -8.11 -7.32
N LEU A 523 -17.61 -8.85 -6.35
CA LEU A 523 -17.55 -8.46 -4.95
C LEU A 523 -16.17 -7.85 -4.64
N PRO A 524 -16.09 -6.64 -4.04
CA PRO A 524 -14.83 -5.97 -3.70
C PRO A 524 -14.26 -6.51 -2.38
N PHE A 525 -13.97 -7.81 -2.32
CA PHE A 525 -13.34 -8.42 -1.15
C PHE A 525 -11.82 -8.41 -1.27
N THR A 526 -11.14 -8.31 -0.13
CA THR A 526 -9.69 -8.42 -0.03
C THR A 526 -9.31 -9.24 1.20
N THR A 527 -8.43 -10.23 1.05
CA THR A 527 -7.87 -10.96 2.20
C THR A 527 -6.44 -10.53 2.43
N ILE A 528 -6.13 -10.03 3.63
CA ILE A 528 -4.85 -9.38 3.93
C ILE A 528 -4.14 -10.15 5.04
N ASN A 529 -2.83 -10.37 4.87
CA ASN A 529 -1.98 -10.84 5.96
C ASN A 529 -1.75 -9.68 6.93
N MET A 530 -2.35 -9.79 8.12
CA MET A 530 -2.34 -8.77 9.16
C MET A 530 -1.26 -9.03 10.22
N THR A 531 -0.47 -10.10 10.08
CA THR A 531 0.44 -10.58 11.14
C THR A 531 1.38 -9.51 11.68
N GLU A 532 1.96 -8.69 10.81
CA GLU A 532 2.89 -7.62 11.18
C GLU A 532 2.23 -6.26 11.48
N ILE A 533 0.92 -6.15 11.28
CA ILE A 533 0.14 -4.91 11.47
C ILE A 533 -0.74 -5.00 12.71
N ALA A 534 -1.22 -6.20 13.05
CA ALA A 534 -2.03 -6.44 14.21
C ALA A 534 -1.25 -6.14 15.50
N LYS A 535 -1.97 -5.68 16.52
CA LYS A 535 -1.47 -5.64 17.89
C LYS A 535 -1.50 -7.05 18.46
N TRP A 536 -0.48 -7.44 19.20
CA TRP A 536 -0.46 -8.73 19.88
C TRP A 536 -0.29 -8.55 21.38
N LEU A 537 -1.05 -9.30 22.16
CA LEU A 537 -1.00 -9.25 23.63
C LEU A 537 -1.04 -10.66 24.20
N ALA A 538 -0.22 -10.91 25.21
CA ALA A 538 -0.40 -12.06 26.09
C ALA A 538 -1.47 -11.72 27.13
N GLU A 539 -2.38 -12.64 27.43
CA GLU A 539 -3.31 -12.50 28.56
C GLU A 539 -2.55 -12.55 29.90
N ASP A 540 -1.60 -13.49 30.02
CA ASP A 540 -0.66 -13.58 31.14
C ASP A 540 0.78 -13.43 30.62
N GLU A 541 1.38 -12.26 30.89
CA GLU A 541 2.76 -11.90 30.53
C GLU A 541 3.82 -12.56 31.43
N ASP A 542 3.42 -13.25 32.49
CA ASP A 542 4.31 -14.07 33.32
C ASP A 542 4.46 -15.48 32.75
N VAL A 543 3.47 -15.96 32.00
CA VAL A 543 3.46 -17.26 31.27
C VAL A 543 3.96 -17.14 29.83
N LEU A 544 3.58 -16.07 29.10
CA LEU A 544 3.96 -15.86 27.69
C LEU A 544 4.70 -14.54 27.47
N GLN A 545 5.65 -14.59 26.53
CA GLN A 545 6.26 -13.42 25.93
C GLN A 545 5.80 -13.28 24.48
N VAL A 546 5.17 -12.16 24.15
CA VAL A 546 4.60 -11.87 22.83
C VAL A 546 5.23 -10.62 22.25
N ASN A 547 5.68 -10.72 21.00
CA ASN A 547 6.14 -9.57 20.23
C ASN A 547 4.98 -8.89 19.51
N THR A 548 4.93 -7.57 19.67
CA THR A 548 3.92 -6.70 19.07
C THR A 548 4.63 -5.43 18.65
N SER A 549 5.24 -5.50 17.48
CA SER A 549 5.80 -4.31 16.87
C SER A 549 5.52 -4.33 15.38
N ASN A 550 5.41 -3.14 14.81
CA ASN A 550 5.23 -2.91 13.37
C ASN A 550 6.54 -3.13 12.59
N LEU A 551 7.43 -3.97 13.11
CA LEU A 551 8.60 -4.52 12.43
C LEU A 551 8.08 -5.41 11.31
N MET A 552 7.74 -4.84 10.15
CA MET A 552 7.36 -5.66 9.00
C MET A 552 8.54 -6.52 8.56
N SER A 553 8.62 -7.75 9.08
CA SER A 553 9.60 -8.75 8.66
C SER A 553 9.40 -9.01 7.18
N SER A 554 10.50 -9.00 6.42
CA SER A 554 10.48 -9.45 5.03
C SER A 554 10.41 -10.98 4.92
N ASN A 555 10.59 -11.71 6.04
CA ASN A 555 10.50 -13.16 6.12
C ASN A 555 9.17 -13.60 6.75
N PRO A 556 8.16 -14.00 5.94
CA PRO A 556 6.86 -14.43 6.46
C PRO A 556 6.89 -15.75 7.24
N SER A 557 8.00 -16.51 7.19
CA SER A 557 8.17 -17.72 8.02
C SER A 557 8.61 -17.40 9.45
N GLU A 558 9.18 -16.22 9.66
CA GLU A 558 9.61 -15.74 10.98
C GLU A 558 9.11 -14.29 11.13
N PRO A 559 7.78 -14.10 11.19
CA PRO A 559 7.22 -12.77 11.41
C PRO A 559 7.63 -12.26 12.79
N PHE A 560 7.71 -10.94 12.93
CA PHE A 560 7.99 -10.33 14.22
C PHE A 560 6.70 -10.18 15.05
N GLY A 561 5.63 -9.69 14.44
CA GLY A 561 4.29 -9.65 15.04
C GLY A 561 3.77 -11.07 15.33
N GLY A 562 3.18 -11.26 16.51
CA GLY A 562 2.57 -12.53 16.92
C GLY A 562 3.58 -13.62 17.28
N ARG A 563 4.88 -13.32 17.23
CA ARG A 563 5.94 -14.22 17.69
C ARG A 563 5.87 -14.38 19.20
N THR A 564 5.78 -15.62 19.66
CA THR A 564 5.46 -16.00 21.05
C THR A 564 6.52 -16.94 21.62
N LYS A 565 6.84 -16.80 22.91
CA LYS A 565 7.68 -17.72 23.67
C LYS A 565 7.02 -18.06 25.00
N GLY A 566 7.00 -19.34 25.37
CA GLY A 566 6.60 -19.79 26.71
C GLY A 566 7.73 -19.54 27.72
N ILE A 567 7.43 -18.87 28.83
CA ILE A 567 8.44 -18.39 29.79
C ILE A 567 8.26 -18.93 31.20
N ALA A 568 7.04 -19.25 31.61
CA ALA A 568 6.75 -19.94 32.87
C ALA A 568 5.65 -20.96 32.64
N GLU A 569 5.55 -21.93 33.52
CA GLU A 569 4.48 -22.91 33.49
C GLU A 569 3.11 -22.23 33.67
N GLY A 570 2.15 -22.64 32.85
CA GLY A 570 0.78 -22.16 32.92
C GLY A 570 0.07 -22.22 31.59
N GLU A 571 -1.14 -21.69 31.59
CA GLU A 571 -1.97 -21.49 30.40
C GLU A 571 -2.12 -19.98 30.19
N SER A 572 -2.07 -19.55 28.94
CA SER A 572 -2.24 -18.14 28.58
C SER A 572 -2.61 -18.04 27.11
N LEU A 573 -3.27 -16.94 26.75
CA LEU A 573 -3.65 -16.64 25.38
C LEU A 573 -2.67 -15.65 24.76
N ASN A 574 -2.37 -15.82 23.47
CA ASN A 574 -1.88 -14.74 22.65
C ASN A 574 -2.99 -14.25 21.72
N THR A 575 -3.44 -13.02 21.95
CA THR A 575 -4.55 -12.39 21.22
C THR A 575 -4.04 -11.35 20.23
N GLY A 576 -4.44 -11.48 18.97
CA GLY A 576 -4.25 -10.48 17.93
C GLY A 576 -5.43 -9.52 17.90
N TYR A 577 -5.18 -8.22 17.73
CA TYR A 577 -6.21 -7.19 17.59
C TYR A 577 -6.00 -6.36 16.31
N THR A 578 -7.08 -6.06 15.62
CA THR A 578 -7.12 -5.12 14.49
C THR A 578 -8.33 -4.22 14.59
N ARG A 579 -8.28 -3.02 13.99
CA ARG A 579 -9.47 -2.19 13.82
C ARG A 579 -10.26 -2.61 12.58
N THR A 580 -11.53 -2.21 12.55
CA THR A 580 -12.49 -2.58 11.51
C THR A 580 -12.41 -1.75 10.22
N SER A 581 -11.66 -0.65 10.16
CA SER A 581 -11.67 0.25 8.99
C SER A 581 -10.26 0.49 8.41
N ASN A 582 -10.09 1.53 7.58
CA ASN A 582 -8.79 1.98 7.07
C ASN A 582 -7.74 2.13 8.17
N SER A 583 -8.18 2.52 9.38
CA SER A 583 -7.33 2.66 10.57
C SER A 583 -6.64 1.36 10.99
N GLY A 584 -7.23 0.19 10.73
CA GLY A 584 -6.65 -1.12 11.03
C GLY A 584 -5.50 -1.50 10.10
N LEU A 585 -5.44 -0.90 8.92
CA LEU A 585 -4.44 -1.17 7.90
C LEU A 585 -3.41 -0.04 7.75
N ALA A 586 -3.72 1.17 8.23
CA ALA A 586 -2.80 2.30 8.23
C ALA A 586 -1.78 2.19 9.38
N VAL A 587 -0.73 1.39 9.19
CA VAL A 587 0.37 1.24 10.17
C VAL A 587 0.96 2.60 10.51
N TYR A 588 1.03 2.93 11.80
CA TYR A 588 1.82 4.04 12.32
C TYR A 588 2.82 3.50 13.34
N ALA A 589 4.10 3.87 13.20
CA ALA A 589 5.07 3.60 14.26
C ALA A 589 4.72 4.46 15.47
N LEU A 590 4.84 3.89 16.68
CA LEU A 590 4.83 4.62 17.96
C LEU A 590 5.95 5.66 17.95
N ALA A 591 5.73 6.80 17.32
CA ALA A 591 6.56 7.98 17.47
C ALA A 591 5.99 8.70 18.69
N ALA A 592 6.84 9.04 19.65
CA ALA A 592 6.45 9.97 20.70
C ALA A 592 5.89 11.23 20.03
N ASP A 593 4.56 11.38 20.01
CA ASP A 593 3.98 12.64 19.60
C ASP A 593 4.47 13.68 20.61
N THR A 594 4.97 14.79 20.09
CA THR A 594 5.16 15.97 20.91
C THR A 594 3.84 16.69 20.89
N ASN A 595 3.27 16.95 22.08
CA ASN A 595 2.12 17.81 22.22
C ASN A 595 2.31 19.11 21.40
N ASN A 596 1.22 19.79 21.04
CA ASN A 596 1.28 21.06 20.33
C ASN A 596 2.06 22.17 21.09
N ASP A 597 2.52 21.91 22.32
CA ASP A 597 3.39 22.76 23.14
C ASP A 597 4.87 22.33 23.17
N GLY A 598 5.26 21.29 22.41
CA GLY A 598 6.63 20.80 22.32
C GLY A 598 7.07 19.88 23.47
N THR A 599 6.16 19.45 24.36
CA THR A 599 6.47 18.43 25.37
C THR A 599 6.33 17.01 24.80
N PRO A 600 7.27 16.08 25.08
CA PRO A 600 7.10 14.67 24.73
C PRO A 600 5.88 14.11 25.47
N ASP A 601 4.94 13.51 24.75
CA ASP A 601 3.81 12.83 25.40
C ASP A 601 4.32 11.56 26.10
N VAL A 602 4.22 11.55 27.43
CA VAL A 602 4.69 10.46 28.30
C VAL A 602 3.50 9.62 28.79
N TYR A 603 2.26 10.02 28.49
CA TYR A 603 1.07 9.31 28.94
C TYR A 603 0.48 8.45 27.81
N ASP A 604 0.57 7.14 28.02
CA ASP A 604 0.01 6.02 27.25
C ASP A 604 0.33 5.93 25.75
N ARG A 605 1.29 5.04 25.50
CA ARG A 605 1.68 4.41 24.24
C ARG A 605 0.57 3.53 23.63
N GLU A 606 -0.69 3.83 23.92
CA GLU A 606 -1.89 3.26 23.29
C GLU A 606 -2.24 4.06 22.03
N GLU A 607 -1.31 4.10 21.08
CA GLU A 607 -1.39 5.01 19.93
C GLU A 607 -2.12 4.37 18.73
N PHE A 608 -3.28 3.77 18.99
CA PHE A 608 -4.19 3.33 17.95
C PHE A 608 -4.95 4.55 17.38
N GLY A 609 -4.47 5.12 16.28
CA GLY A 609 -5.33 5.93 15.38
C GLY A 609 -6.51 5.06 14.93
N VAL A 610 -7.71 5.52 14.61
CA VAL A 610 -8.26 6.84 14.24
C VAL A 610 -9.77 6.80 14.60
N ASP A 611 -10.41 7.97 14.66
CA ASP A 611 -11.87 8.27 14.82
C ASP A 611 -12.63 7.55 15.95
N PRO A 612 -13.01 8.25 17.05
CA PRO A 612 -13.61 7.65 18.25
C PRO A 612 -14.99 6.97 18.09
N LEU A 613 -15.70 7.06 16.96
CA LEU A 613 -17.12 6.70 16.94
C LEU A 613 -17.60 5.75 15.83
N ASP A 614 -16.71 5.20 15.01
CA ASP A 614 -17.05 3.97 14.27
C ASP A 614 -15.82 3.10 13.89
N ASP A 615 -14.68 3.73 13.65
CA ASP A 615 -13.44 3.02 13.35
C ASP A 615 -12.68 2.54 14.61
N THR A 616 -13.23 2.76 15.81
CA THR A 616 -12.64 2.25 17.05
C THR A 616 -12.91 0.77 17.30
N ALA A 617 -13.94 0.21 16.67
CA ALA A 617 -14.28 -1.19 16.86
C ALA A 617 -13.05 -2.05 16.53
N MET A 618 -12.68 -2.89 17.49
CA MET A 618 -11.61 -3.86 17.32
C MET A 618 -12.24 -5.22 17.05
N LEU A 619 -11.61 -5.96 16.16
CA LEU A 619 -11.78 -7.39 16.02
C LEU A 619 -10.56 -8.04 16.63
N ASP A 620 -10.78 -9.19 17.26
CA ASP A 620 -9.75 -9.95 17.92
C ASP A 620 -9.96 -11.44 17.73
N ASP A 621 -8.87 -12.18 17.82
CA ASP A 621 -8.87 -13.63 17.86
C ASP A 621 -7.63 -14.09 18.66
N ALA A 622 -7.74 -15.24 19.32
CA ALA A 622 -6.79 -15.69 20.33
C ALA A 622 -6.38 -17.15 20.14
N GLN A 623 -5.09 -17.41 20.26
CA GLN A 623 -4.54 -18.77 20.29
C GLN A 623 -4.15 -19.12 21.73
N ALA A 624 -4.65 -20.26 22.20
CA ALA A 624 -4.26 -20.81 23.49
C ALA A 624 -2.86 -21.45 23.44
N PHE A 625 -2.11 -21.26 24.53
CA PHE A 625 -0.83 -21.91 24.77
C PHE A 625 -0.86 -22.65 26.11
N GLU A 626 -0.30 -23.85 26.10
CA GLU A 626 -0.02 -24.63 27.30
C GLU A 626 1.49 -24.73 27.48
N VAL A 627 2.03 -24.14 28.56
CA VAL A 627 3.46 -24.19 28.87
C VAL A 627 3.70 -25.20 29.98
N GLY A 628 4.40 -26.28 29.65
CA GLY A 628 4.55 -27.45 30.51
C GLY A 628 5.52 -27.30 31.69
N GLN A 629 5.46 -28.24 32.62
CA GLN A 629 6.38 -28.46 33.76
C GLN A 629 7.75 -28.98 33.30
N GLY A 630 8.41 -28.28 32.37
CA GLY A 630 9.79 -28.58 32.00
C GLY A 630 10.77 -28.07 33.05
N ALA A 631 11.99 -28.62 33.09
CA ALA A 631 13.08 -28.17 33.97
C ALA A 631 13.64 -26.76 33.63
N GLY A 632 12.83 -25.91 33.01
CA GLY A 632 13.12 -24.49 32.82
C GLY A 632 13.13 -23.78 34.16
N ASN A 633 13.92 -22.71 34.26
CA ASN A 633 13.98 -21.90 35.46
C ASN A 633 13.21 -20.59 35.25
N ASP A 634 12.64 -20.05 36.33
CA ASP A 634 11.82 -18.82 36.27
C ASP A 634 12.60 -17.58 35.83
N GLY A 635 13.92 -17.68 35.66
CA GLY A 635 14.74 -16.76 34.87
C GLY A 635 14.67 -15.28 35.26
N LEU A 636 15.78 -14.69 35.71
CA LEU A 636 15.81 -13.25 35.96
C LEU A 636 15.62 -12.45 34.65
N SER A 637 14.95 -11.30 34.75
CA SER A 637 14.77 -10.37 33.64
C SER A 637 15.61 -9.11 33.82
N PHE A 638 15.92 -8.45 32.71
CA PHE A 638 16.34 -7.05 32.66
C PHE A 638 15.64 -6.37 31.48
N TYR A 639 15.59 -5.04 31.48
CA TYR A 639 14.80 -4.27 30.53
C TYR A 639 15.65 -3.24 29.78
N LEU A 640 15.29 -2.98 28.53
CA LEU A 640 15.89 -1.94 27.71
C LEU A 640 14.85 -0.87 27.39
N ARG A 641 15.06 0.33 27.94
CA ARG A 641 14.27 1.51 27.61
C ARG A 641 14.94 2.24 26.46
N VAL A 642 14.37 2.12 25.27
CA VAL A 642 14.98 2.72 24.09
C VAL A 642 14.34 4.06 23.75
N SER A 643 15.15 5.12 23.78
CA SER A 643 14.77 6.48 23.42
C SER A 643 15.52 6.96 22.17
N GLY A 644 14.87 7.81 21.35
CA GLY A 644 15.39 8.27 20.06
C GLY A 644 14.64 7.69 18.86
N THR A 645 14.92 8.23 17.69
CA THR A 645 14.16 8.07 16.44
C THR A 645 14.74 6.97 15.57
N GLY A 646 14.02 5.84 15.47
CA GLY A 646 14.32 4.70 14.59
C GLY A 646 13.09 3.79 14.56
N ILE A 647 12.76 3.26 13.38
CA ILE A 647 11.51 2.52 13.12
C ILE A 647 11.48 1.14 13.81
N ASN A 648 12.65 0.59 14.12
CA ASN A 648 12.86 -0.83 14.36
C ASN A 648 13.84 -1.03 15.52
N LYS A 649 13.39 -1.57 16.65
CA LYS A 649 14.22 -1.74 17.86
C LYS A 649 14.00 -3.12 18.45
N SER A 650 14.65 -4.13 17.88
CA SER A 650 14.80 -5.43 18.53
C SER A 650 16.12 -5.48 19.29
N ALA A 651 16.19 -6.34 20.30
CA ALA A 651 17.42 -6.61 21.01
C ALA A 651 17.60 -8.11 21.17
N LYS A 652 18.84 -8.55 21.29
CA LYS A 652 19.23 -9.88 21.75
C LYS A 652 20.07 -9.74 23.00
N TYR A 653 20.17 -10.78 23.81
CA TYR A 653 21.10 -10.81 24.93
C TYR A 653 22.06 -12.00 24.82
N ALA A 654 23.18 -11.91 25.52
CA ALA A 654 24.15 -12.99 25.68
C ALA A 654 24.75 -12.96 27.10
N LEU A 655 24.42 -13.97 27.90
CA LEU A 655 24.94 -14.23 29.25
C LEU A 655 25.66 -15.59 29.24
N GLY A 656 26.89 -15.63 28.72
CA GLY A 656 27.61 -16.89 28.54
C GLY A 656 26.99 -17.73 27.41
N THR A 657 26.51 -18.93 27.71
CA THR A 657 25.79 -19.80 26.75
C THR A 657 24.31 -19.45 26.63
N ASP A 658 23.79 -18.59 27.50
CA ASP A 658 22.42 -18.13 27.47
C ASP A 658 22.28 -16.96 26.48
N VAL A 659 21.76 -17.25 25.29
CA VAL A 659 21.67 -16.32 24.16
C VAL A 659 20.29 -16.42 23.54
N ASP A 660 19.53 -15.33 23.56
CA ASP A 660 18.19 -15.28 22.99
C ASP A 660 17.78 -13.86 22.55
N ASP A 661 16.67 -13.78 21.82
CA ASP A 661 16.00 -12.53 21.46
C ASP A 661 15.23 -11.96 22.68
N CYS A 662 15.30 -10.65 22.86
CA CYS A 662 14.46 -9.93 23.81
C CYS A 662 13.10 -9.60 23.17
N THR A 663 12.07 -9.54 24.01
CA THR A 663 10.68 -9.32 23.60
C THR A 663 10.35 -7.83 23.58
N THR A 664 9.61 -7.39 22.55
CA THR A 664 9.10 -6.02 22.44
C THR A 664 7.59 -6.04 22.73
N PRO A 665 7.16 -5.76 23.98
CA PRO A 665 5.75 -5.74 24.36
C PRO A 665 5.02 -4.53 23.76
N ALA A 666 3.68 -4.55 23.80
CA ALA A 666 2.84 -3.51 23.16
C ALA A 666 3.07 -2.17 23.81
N THR A 667 3.31 -2.21 25.12
CA THR A 667 3.60 -1.05 25.95
C THR A 667 4.78 -1.38 26.86
N GLY A 668 5.54 -0.37 27.27
CA GLY A 668 6.67 -0.56 28.18
C GLY A 668 8.03 -0.75 27.50
N ASP A 669 8.98 -1.29 28.26
CA ASP A 669 10.37 -1.45 27.87
C ASP A 669 10.61 -2.83 27.24
N ILE A 670 11.63 -2.95 26.37
CA ILE A 670 12.00 -4.26 25.78
C ILE A 670 12.44 -5.17 26.94
N ARG A 671 11.82 -6.34 27.05
CA ARG A 671 12.07 -7.31 28.14
C ARG A 671 13.03 -8.39 27.67
N CYS A 672 14.16 -8.54 28.34
CA CYS A 672 15.13 -9.62 28.12
C CYS A 672 15.04 -10.60 29.30
N ARG A 673 14.31 -11.71 29.13
CA ARG A 673 14.22 -12.77 30.14
C ARG A 673 15.30 -13.80 29.90
N THR A 674 16.06 -14.12 30.95
CA THR A 674 17.28 -14.94 30.88
C THR A 674 17.07 -16.28 31.57
N ASN A 675 18.00 -17.21 31.39
CA ASN A 675 18.10 -18.45 32.17
C ASN A 675 18.90 -18.29 33.47
N ALA A 676 19.30 -17.06 33.84
CA ALA A 676 20.02 -16.80 35.08
C ALA A 676 19.08 -16.92 36.28
N THR A 677 19.49 -17.64 37.32
CA THR A 677 18.70 -17.82 38.56
C THR A 677 19.19 -16.98 39.74
N THR A 678 20.31 -16.27 39.57
CA THR A 678 20.92 -15.47 40.63
C THR A 678 21.40 -14.12 40.08
N ALA A 679 21.26 -13.09 40.91
CA ALA A 679 21.80 -11.76 40.65
C ALA A 679 23.11 -11.56 41.47
N PRO A 680 24.05 -10.73 40.98
CA PRO A 680 23.93 -9.93 39.78
C PRO A 680 24.33 -10.66 38.48
N MET A 681 23.65 -10.33 37.39
CA MET A 681 23.92 -10.82 36.04
C MET A 681 25.05 -10.01 35.38
N SER A 682 25.82 -10.67 34.52
CA SER A 682 26.85 -10.03 33.69
C SER A 682 26.83 -10.65 32.29
N GLY A 683 26.97 -9.83 31.26
CA GLY A 683 26.85 -10.27 29.88
C GLY A 683 26.82 -9.09 28.93
N SER A 684 26.10 -9.25 27.82
CA SER A 684 25.88 -8.19 26.86
C SER A 684 24.47 -8.24 26.29
N PHE A 685 23.97 -7.11 25.82
CA PHE A 685 22.82 -7.07 24.92
C PHE A 685 23.23 -6.43 23.59
N THR A 686 22.67 -6.95 22.51
CA THR A 686 22.90 -6.52 21.14
C THR A 686 21.62 -5.92 20.61
N LEU A 687 21.62 -4.60 20.44
CA LEU A 687 20.55 -3.89 19.74
C LEU A 687 20.68 -4.19 18.25
N GLN A 688 19.57 -4.31 17.54
CA GLN A 688 19.55 -4.63 16.11
C GLN A 688 18.56 -3.76 15.36
N ASN A 689 18.76 -3.66 14.04
CA ASN A 689 17.82 -3.06 13.10
C ASN A 689 17.51 -1.57 13.35
N TYR A 690 18.39 -0.83 14.04
CA TYR A 690 18.21 0.58 14.38
C TYR A 690 18.62 1.51 13.23
N TRP A 691 17.96 1.39 12.09
CA TRP A 691 18.26 2.19 10.89
C TRP A 691 17.02 2.91 10.38
N THR A 692 17.26 3.81 9.44
CA THR A 692 16.25 4.59 8.70
C THR A 692 16.67 4.60 7.22
N GLU A 693 15.77 4.35 6.26
CA GLU A 693 16.00 4.46 4.81
C GLU A 693 15.39 5.75 4.16
N GLY A 694 16.21 6.78 3.92
CA GLY A 694 15.76 8.09 3.45
C GLY A 694 15.94 8.24 1.94
N THR A 695 15.73 9.45 1.42
CA THR A 695 16.03 9.85 0.04
C THR A 695 16.72 11.22 0.02
N THR A 696 18.00 11.26 -0.33
CA THR A 696 18.77 12.51 -0.41
C THR A 696 18.95 12.95 -1.86
N THR A 697 18.94 14.25 -2.11
CA THR A 697 19.26 14.76 -3.45
C THR A 697 20.76 14.65 -3.69
N SER A 698 21.18 13.81 -4.64
CA SER A 698 22.59 13.62 -5.03
C SER A 698 22.79 13.81 -6.52
N THR A 699 23.98 14.27 -6.92
CA THR A 699 24.34 14.41 -8.34
C THR A 699 24.95 13.11 -8.86
N LEU A 700 24.25 12.44 -9.77
CA LEU A 700 24.65 11.15 -10.34
C LEU A 700 25.15 11.32 -11.77
N SER A 701 26.12 10.48 -12.15
CA SER A 701 26.65 10.43 -13.52
C SER A 701 25.57 10.01 -14.51
N THR A 702 25.45 10.74 -15.62
CA THR A 702 24.52 10.37 -16.70
C THR A 702 25.10 9.29 -17.60
N ALA A 703 26.39 8.94 -17.46
CA ALA A 703 27.09 8.00 -18.35
C ALA A 703 26.57 6.56 -18.26
N SER A 704 26.05 6.15 -17.09
CA SER A 704 25.44 4.84 -16.87
C SER A 704 23.93 4.83 -17.11
N CYS A 705 23.33 5.97 -17.43
CA CYS A 705 21.90 6.11 -17.67
C CYS A 705 21.56 6.11 -19.15
N THR A 706 20.42 5.53 -19.50
CA THR A 706 19.92 5.57 -20.87
C THR A 706 19.49 7.00 -21.22
N ASN A 707 20.19 7.64 -22.16
CA ASN A 707 19.84 8.98 -22.63
C ASN A 707 18.66 8.94 -23.61
N LEU A 708 17.57 9.60 -23.22
CA LEU A 708 16.31 9.68 -23.96
C LEU A 708 16.20 10.92 -24.83
N ALA A 709 17.06 11.91 -24.61
CA ALA A 709 17.16 13.10 -25.44
C ALA A 709 18.23 12.90 -26.53
N ASN A 710 17.92 13.28 -27.78
CA ASN A 710 18.88 13.31 -28.90
C ASN A 710 19.91 14.45 -28.78
N GLN A 711 20.39 14.74 -27.58
CA GLN A 711 21.37 15.78 -27.25
C GLN A 711 22.34 15.22 -26.20
N SER A 712 23.54 15.78 -26.10
CA SER A 712 24.48 15.38 -25.04
C SER A 712 23.97 15.86 -23.68
N PRO A 713 23.68 14.96 -22.72
CA PRO A 713 23.29 15.33 -21.38
C PRO A 713 24.49 15.98 -20.68
N PRO A 714 24.25 16.80 -19.64
CA PRO A 714 25.29 17.19 -18.71
C PRO A 714 25.91 15.92 -18.13
N ALA A 715 27.19 15.99 -17.80
CA ALA A 715 27.91 14.82 -17.28
C ALA A 715 27.27 14.26 -16.00
N THR A 716 26.52 15.08 -15.25
CA THR A 716 25.85 14.69 -14.00
C THR A 716 24.49 15.38 -13.84
N LEU A 717 23.53 14.75 -13.13
CA LEU A 717 22.22 15.32 -12.81
C LEU A 717 21.78 15.01 -11.38
N ALA A 718 21.02 15.92 -10.77
CA ALA A 718 20.48 15.76 -9.43
C ALA A 718 19.28 14.80 -9.41
N VAL A 719 19.29 13.85 -8.47
CA VAL A 719 18.23 12.83 -8.26
C VAL A 719 18.07 12.55 -6.77
N SER A 720 16.83 12.26 -6.35
CA SER A 720 16.55 11.69 -5.03
C SER A 720 17.06 10.24 -4.97
N VAL A 721 18.20 10.05 -4.32
CA VAL A 721 18.85 8.75 -4.09
C VAL A 721 18.39 8.20 -2.74
N PRO A 722 17.73 7.02 -2.69
CA PRO A 722 17.48 6.32 -1.45
C PRO A 722 18.79 6.13 -0.69
N TYR A 723 18.76 6.19 0.62
CA TYR A 723 19.94 5.92 1.42
C TYR A 723 19.57 5.26 2.75
N LEU A 724 20.43 4.40 3.26
CA LEU A 724 20.33 3.94 4.64
C LEU A 724 21.11 4.89 5.55
N ASN A 725 20.45 5.43 6.57
CA ASN A 725 21.04 6.10 7.71
C ASN A 725 20.87 5.23 8.95
N ASN A 726 22.02 4.71 9.34
CA ASN A 726 22.24 3.91 10.52
C ASN A 726 22.33 4.84 11.74
N LEU A 727 21.64 4.49 12.82
CA LEU A 727 21.68 5.24 14.07
C LEU A 727 22.85 4.74 14.92
N GLY A 728 23.40 5.58 15.79
CA GLY A 728 24.39 5.12 16.76
C GLY A 728 23.85 5.21 18.17
N VAL A 729 24.22 4.24 18.99
CA VAL A 729 24.02 4.34 20.44
C VAL A 729 24.96 5.43 20.97
N THR A 730 24.40 6.43 21.63
CA THR A 730 25.16 7.59 22.17
C THR A 730 25.34 7.53 23.67
N SER A 731 24.34 7.05 24.38
CA SER A 731 24.40 6.86 25.82
C SER A 731 23.63 5.59 26.21
N VAL A 732 24.16 4.92 27.23
CA VAL A 732 23.48 3.83 27.93
C VAL A 732 23.62 4.14 29.42
N THR A 733 22.51 4.23 30.12
CA THR A 733 22.47 4.53 31.55
C THR A 733 21.55 3.54 32.25
N VAL A 734 21.83 3.21 33.51
CA VAL A 734 20.92 2.41 34.33
C VAL A 734 20.00 3.35 35.07
N VAL A 735 18.69 3.24 34.81
CA VAL A 735 17.67 4.17 35.35
C VAL A 735 16.80 3.54 36.44
N ALA A 736 16.84 2.22 36.58
CA ALA A 736 16.27 1.48 37.70
C ALA A 736 17.08 0.21 37.97
N GLY A 737 17.10 -0.24 39.23
CA GLY A 737 17.93 -1.35 39.69
C GLY A 737 19.41 -0.98 39.89
N THR A 738 20.27 -1.98 40.11
CA THR A 738 21.73 -1.81 40.10
C THR A 738 22.29 -2.37 38.80
N GLY A 739 23.34 -1.75 38.27
CA GLY A 739 24.01 -2.25 37.07
C GLY A 739 25.15 -1.33 36.69
N SER A 740 26.19 -1.90 36.10
CA SER A 740 27.34 -1.17 35.58
C SER A 740 27.51 -1.52 34.11
N VAL A 741 27.31 -0.53 33.25
CA VAL A 741 27.64 -0.67 31.83
C VAL A 741 29.16 -0.52 31.67
N GLY A 742 29.78 -1.34 30.82
CA GLY A 742 31.22 -1.23 30.56
C GLY A 742 31.59 0.17 30.07
N THR A 743 32.71 0.73 30.56
CA THR A 743 33.21 2.06 30.15
C THR A 743 33.62 2.12 28.68
N SER A 744 33.81 0.97 28.04
CA SER A 744 33.83 0.85 26.60
C SER A 744 32.40 0.62 26.10
N MET A 745 31.65 1.70 25.90
CA MET A 745 30.89 1.76 24.64
C MET A 745 31.91 1.34 23.58
N PRO A 746 31.67 0.32 22.73
CA PRO A 746 32.51 0.20 21.57
C PRO A 746 32.48 1.59 20.93
N ALA A 747 33.61 2.31 20.95
CA ALA A 747 33.77 3.44 20.06
C ALA A 747 33.32 2.86 18.72
N PRO A 748 32.24 3.39 18.09
CA PRO A 748 31.59 2.76 16.96
C PRO A 748 32.72 2.29 16.08
N ALA A 749 32.89 0.98 15.90
CA ALA A 749 34.17 0.42 15.47
C ALA A 749 34.60 1.19 14.23
N ASN A 750 35.53 2.12 14.43
CA ASN A 750 35.98 3.06 13.41
C ASN A 750 34.91 3.90 12.66
N GLY A 751 33.84 4.42 13.28
CA GLY A 751 32.90 5.32 12.58
C GLY A 751 32.26 4.73 11.32
N THR A 752 32.28 3.41 11.18
CA THR A 752 31.68 2.68 10.06
C THR A 752 30.55 1.82 10.60
N THR A 753 29.33 2.33 10.45
CA THR A 753 28.14 1.48 10.36
C THR A 753 28.38 0.50 9.21
N ASP A 754 27.97 -0.76 9.32
CA ASP A 754 28.12 -1.71 8.21
C ASP A 754 27.32 -1.30 6.96
N GLY A 755 26.43 -0.31 7.14
CA GLY A 755 25.64 0.28 6.09
C GLY A 755 24.53 -0.65 5.64
N LYS A 756 24.11 -1.59 6.50
CA LYS A 756 23.11 -2.62 6.21
C LYS A 756 21.91 -2.52 7.15
N THR A 757 20.80 -3.12 6.72
CA THR A 757 19.61 -3.27 7.56
C THR A 757 19.85 -4.20 8.75
N SER A 758 20.89 -5.03 8.69
CA SER A 758 21.30 -5.96 9.75
C SER A 758 22.25 -5.35 10.79
N GLU A 759 22.33 -4.01 10.86
CA GLU A 759 23.23 -3.35 11.78
C GLU A 759 22.97 -3.74 13.25
N THR A 760 24.05 -3.94 13.99
CA THR A 760 24.00 -4.33 15.40
C THR A 760 25.01 -3.58 16.26
N THR A 761 24.59 -3.23 17.49
CA THR A 761 25.46 -2.63 18.51
C THR A 761 25.37 -3.49 19.75
N THR A 762 26.49 -4.09 20.13
CA THR A 762 26.61 -4.88 21.36
C THR A 762 27.14 -4.03 22.50
N ILE A 763 26.40 -4.01 23.61
CA ILE A 763 26.75 -3.30 24.84
C ILE A 763 26.97 -4.33 25.94
N ALA A 764 28.17 -4.31 26.53
CA ALA A 764 28.50 -5.14 27.67
C ALA A 764 28.03 -4.49 28.98
N PHE A 765 27.49 -5.30 29.88
CA PHE A 765 27.09 -4.89 31.22
C PHE A 765 27.60 -5.90 32.27
N SER A 766 27.72 -5.41 33.49
CA SER A 766 28.13 -6.17 34.67
C SER A 766 27.30 -5.74 35.87
N ASN A 767 27.22 -6.58 36.89
CA ASN A 767 26.56 -6.27 38.16
C ASN A 767 25.06 -5.90 38.02
N ALA A 768 24.35 -6.39 37.01
CA ALA A 768 22.94 -6.09 36.81
C ALA A 768 22.07 -6.83 37.85
N SER A 769 21.25 -6.10 38.62
CA SER A 769 20.23 -6.71 39.47
C SER A 769 19.14 -7.35 38.63
N ALA A 770 18.31 -8.19 39.27
CA ALA A 770 17.00 -8.50 38.73
C ALA A 770 16.26 -7.19 38.41
N ASP A 771 15.57 -7.19 37.26
CA ASP A 771 14.73 -6.11 36.76
C ASP A 771 15.45 -4.76 36.56
N ALA A 772 16.77 -4.78 36.36
CA ALA A 772 17.51 -3.57 36.00
C ALA A 772 17.02 -3.00 34.66
N VAL A 773 16.87 -1.68 34.58
CA VAL A 773 16.42 -0.98 33.36
C VAL A 773 17.57 -0.17 32.78
N PHE A 774 18.00 -0.55 31.57
CA PHE A 774 19.01 0.16 30.80
C PHE A 774 18.32 1.13 29.83
N GLN A 775 18.46 2.43 30.06
CA GLN A 775 18.05 3.44 29.11
C GLN A 775 19.11 3.62 28.03
N VAL A 776 18.72 3.38 26.78
CA VAL A 776 19.55 3.52 25.58
C VAL A 776 19.09 4.75 24.79
N GLN A 777 20.04 5.59 24.37
CA GLN A 777 19.77 6.74 23.50
C GLN A 777 20.40 6.54 22.12
N PHE A 778 19.60 6.74 21.08
CA PHE A 778 20.03 6.71 19.68
C PHE A 778 20.15 8.12 19.09
N THR A 779 21.15 8.34 18.25
CA THR A 779 21.24 9.52 17.38
C THR A 779 21.75 9.13 16.00
N SER A 780 21.30 9.82 14.94
CA SER A 780 21.87 9.64 13.59
C SER A 780 23.38 9.92 13.57
N GLN A 781 24.15 8.95 13.07
CA GLN A 781 25.62 9.02 12.96
C GLN A 781 26.08 9.71 11.66
N GLY A 782 25.17 10.03 10.74
CA GLY A 782 25.50 10.65 9.45
C GLY A 782 26.21 9.72 8.45
N SER A 783 26.39 8.44 8.78
CA SER A 783 26.83 7.42 7.83
C SER A 783 25.65 7.06 6.94
N VAL A 784 25.77 7.41 5.66
CA VAL A 784 24.71 7.32 4.66
C VAL A 784 25.18 6.35 3.58
N THR A 785 24.68 5.12 3.61
CA THR A 785 24.89 4.22 2.47
C THR A 785 23.88 4.60 1.41
N GLY A 786 24.32 5.28 0.36
CA GLY A 786 23.44 5.64 -0.77
C GLY A 786 23.16 4.44 -1.67
N ALA A 787 21.93 4.34 -2.17
CA ALA A 787 21.61 3.37 -3.19
C ALA A 787 22.41 3.70 -4.45
N THR A 788 22.89 2.65 -5.11
CA THR A 788 23.47 2.81 -6.44
C THR A 788 22.38 2.61 -7.47
N VAL A 789 22.51 3.32 -8.56
CA VAL A 789 21.54 3.20 -9.63
C VAL A 789 21.70 1.84 -10.30
N GLN A 790 20.67 1.00 -10.23
CA GLN A 790 20.64 -0.25 -10.99
C GLN A 790 20.17 0.01 -12.42
N SER A 791 19.19 0.89 -12.59
CA SER A 791 18.72 1.34 -13.90
C SER A 791 18.17 2.77 -13.83
N CYS A 792 18.57 3.62 -14.78
CA CYS A 792 18.13 5.00 -14.88
C CYS A 792 18.04 5.48 -16.32
N THR A 793 17.24 6.53 -16.50
CA THR A 793 17.06 7.22 -17.76
C THR A 793 17.31 8.71 -17.56
N VAL A 794 17.92 9.37 -18.54
CA VAL A 794 18.14 10.83 -18.53
C VAL A 794 17.42 11.45 -19.70
N ASP A 795 16.62 12.48 -19.44
CA ASP A 795 15.79 13.15 -20.44
C ASP A 795 15.87 14.67 -20.26
N LYS A 796 15.46 15.42 -21.27
CA LYS A 796 15.43 16.88 -21.24
C LYS A 796 13.99 17.39 -21.21
N VAL A 797 13.51 17.68 -20.01
CA VAL A 797 12.14 18.14 -19.73
C VAL A 797 12.16 19.66 -19.51
N ARG A 798 11.49 20.44 -20.36
CA ARG A 798 11.31 21.91 -20.29
C ARG A 798 12.64 22.66 -20.43
N GLY A 799 13.54 22.12 -21.25
CA GLY A 799 14.91 22.67 -21.40
C GLY A 799 15.86 22.30 -20.25
N THR A 800 15.36 21.68 -19.19
CA THR A 800 16.14 21.22 -18.03
C THR A 800 16.39 19.73 -18.14
N TRP A 801 17.62 19.30 -17.88
CA TRP A 801 17.94 17.88 -17.86
C TRP A 801 17.46 17.24 -16.55
N THR A 802 16.77 16.11 -16.66
CA THR A 802 16.21 15.35 -15.53
C THR A 802 16.64 13.89 -15.63
N MET A 803 16.94 13.27 -14.50
CA MET A 803 17.26 11.84 -14.42
C MET A 803 16.16 11.13 -13.62
N SER A 804 15.63 10.04 -14.16
CA SER A 804 14.65 9.16 -13.50
C SER A 804 15.28 7.80 -13.24
N VAL A 805 15.11 7.25 -12.04
CA VAL A 805 15.69 5.95 -11.64
C VAL A 805 14.56 4.94 -11.50
N SER A 806 14.62 3.86 -12.29
CA SER A 806 13.58 2.81 -12.35
C SER A 806 13.82 1.66 -11.38
N ALA A 807 15.07 1.44 -10.99
CA ALA A 807 15.44 0.48 -9.95
C ALA A 807 16.72 0.93 -9.26
N TRP A 808 16.76 0.67 -7.95
CA TRP A 808 17.89 0.96 -7.09
C TRP A 808 18.54 -0.35 -6.67
N ASN A 809 19.86 -0.41 -6.78
CA ASN A 809 20.64 -1.42 -6.07
C ASN A 809 20.91 -0.86 -4.67
N LYS A 810 20.18 -1.38 -3.69
CA LYS A 810 20.27 -0.99 -2.29
C LYS A 810 21.25 -1.93 -1.58
N PRO A 811 22.53 -1.53 -1.42
CA PRO A 811 23.54 -2.41 -0.85
C PRO A 811 23.26 -2.83 0.60
N TRP A 812 22.29 -2.18 1.26
CA TRP A 812 21.86 -2.50 2.61
C TRP A 812 20.87 -3.68 2.74
N GLU A 813 20.19 -4.10 1.66
CA GLU A 813 19.12 -5.11 1.71
C GLU A 813 19.63 -6.58 1.58
N ASN A 814 20.89 -6.86 1.96
CA ASN A 814 21.48 -8.21 1.88
C ASN A 814 21.50 -8.95 3.22
#